data_AF-A0A2E0XH58-F1
#
_entry.id   AF-A0A2E0XH58-F1
#
_cell.length_a   1.000
_cell.length_b   1.000
_cell.length_c   1.000
_cell.angle_alpha   90.00
_cell.angle_beta   90.00
_cell.angle_gamma   90.00
#
_symmetry.space_group_name_H-M   'P 1'
#
loop_
_entity.id
_entity.type
_entity.pdbx_description
1 polymer ?
#
loop_
_entity_poly.entity_id
_entity_poly.type
_entity_poly.pdbx_seq_one_letter_code
_entity_poly.pdbx_strand_id
1 'polypeptide(L)'
;MSSDFKSLPVEDLRQLIRYHEHKYYVVNQPQISDHEFDQLMAQLGQLEAVESHTPPADSPTQRVGESVVDNSLGTRVQHHGPMLSLENTYDPEVLRSFDQRVRQALPGQEITYISELKIDGLGVALFYQNGCLSYGATRGDGQFGEDVTVNLRTIKSIPLRLKAIALKPAPDQIEVRGEVFMPKAALNLVNQQREANEEPSFVNPRNAAAGSLRLLDPGITAQRPLDIFLYHLSFGVDLQTHQQSLDKIQKFGFKLNPYNEIHTTIDGVIDYYHRLSRIRHTLDYEVDGIVVKVNDLAQQRALGTTAKFPRWAICCKFPAPQATTRIERIEVQVGRMGVLTPVAHLQPVEVGGATITHATLHNEQELIRKDIRIGDQVVLKRSGDVIPKITQVLPDKRNGKEKIFRLPDLCPDCQSPIQRSENETAVRCVNTECPAQRKRRICHFTSRSALEIEGLGEQIVDQLVEAGLVKTVADLYQLQMGDLLGLEGFAEKKAGNLLRAIENSKIAALPCVLFGLGIQHVGQTVAVSVCENLSSMDTIMEVTTERLQEIDGIGEKIANSLVGFFSQSENRNLISRLREAGLQLTAIEASTTSSSDWRNFFVDKTFVLTGTLTTMTRAEATQQIKDLDGKVTGNISHKTDFLVVGDSPGSKHKRALELGVEVLTEADFQRLILR
;
A
#
# COMPACT_ATOMS: atom_id res chain seq x y z
N MET A 1 34.97 -20.39 -29.33
CA MET A 1 35.08 -19.15 -30.13
C MET A 1 35.80 -18.16 -29.25
N SER A 2 37.09 -17.92 -29.51
CA SER A 2 37.99 -17.13 -28.65
C SER A 2 38.00 -15.66 -29.05
N SER A 3 37.92 -14.79 -28.05
CA SER A 3 38.72 -13.56 -27.89
C SER A 3 38.91 -12.66 -29.13
N ASP A 4 37.81 -12.17 -29.71
CA ASP A 4 37.88 -11.08 -30.70
C ASP A 4 36.56 -10.28 -30.68
N PHE A 5 36.23 -9.67 -29.55
CA PHE A 5 35.22 -8.60 -29.51
C PHE A 5 35.81 -7.34 -30.16
N LYS A 6 36.00 -7.38 -31.49
CA LYS A 6 36.20 -6.19 -32.33
C LYS A 6 35.12 -5.17 -31.95
N SER A 7 35.50 -3.89 -31.88
CA SER A 7 34.66 -2.75 -31.47
C SER A 7 33.27 -2.79 -32.13
N LEU A 8 32.32 -3.45 -31.48
CA LEU A 8 30.94 -3.47 -31.91
C LEU A 8 30.38 -2.04 -31.79
N PRO A 9 29.57 -1.58 -32.74
CA PRO A 9 28.78 -0.37 -32.55
C PRO A 9 28.03 -0.42 -31.21
N VAL A 10 27.87 0.72 -30.54
CA VAL A 10 27.28 0.81 -29.20
C VAL A 10 25.91 0.11 -29.14
N GLU A 11 25.09 0.23 -30.19
CA GLU A 11 23.77 -0.42 -30.23
C GLU A 11 23.84 -1.94 -30.37
N ASP A 12 24.81 -2.48 -31.11
CA ASP A 12 25.01 -3.92 -31.24
C ASP A 12 25.47 -4.53 -29.90
N LEU A 13 26.32 -3.80 -29.16
CA LEU A 13 26.75 -4.19 -27.83
C LEU A 13 25.58 -4.18 -26.82
N ARG A 14 24.72 -3.15 -26.87
CA ARG A 14 23.48 -3.11 -26.07
C ARG A 14 22.56 -4.29 -26.39
N GLN A 15 22.38 -4.62 -27.67
CA GLN A 15 21.56 -5.76 -28.09
C GLN A 15 22.12 -7.11 -27.62
N LEU A 16 23.44 -7.27 -27.70
CA LEU A 16 24.13 -8.48 -27.25
C LEU A 16 23.98 -8.67 -25.73
N ILE A 17 24.19 -7.62 -24.94
CA ILE A 17 23.99 -7.64 -23.48
C ILE A 17 22.54 -7.99 -23.14
N ARG A 18 21.56 -7.30 -23.74
CA ARG A 18 20.12 -7.59 -23.54
C ARG A 18 19.77 -9.04 -23.89
N TYR A 19 20.38 -9.59 -24.94
CA TYR A 19 20.20 -11.00 -25.32
C TYR A 19 20.71 -11.96 -24.23
N HIS A 20 21.91 -11.72 -23.70
CA HIS A 20 22.49 -12.55 -22.64
C HIS A 20 21.76 -12.40 -21.31
N GLU A 21 21.32 -11.20 -20.93
CA GLU A 21 20.46 -10.98 -19.76
C GLU A 21 19.16 -11.78 -19.87
N HIS A 22 18.50 -11.72 -21.02
CA HIS A 22 17.29 -12.50 -21.25
C HIS A 22 17.57 -14.00 -21.13
N LYS A 23 18.67 -14.49 -21.71
CA LYS A 23 19.06 -15.90 -21.59
C LYS A 23 19.32 -16.32 -20.14
N TYR A 24 19.96 -15.45 -19.37
CA TYR A 24 20.28 -15.71 -17.96
C TYR A 24 19.04 -15.63 -17.06
N TYR A 25 18.38 -14.48 -17.00
CA TYR A 25 17.36 -14.18 -15.97
C TYR A 25 15.94 -14.61 -16.33
N VAL A 26 15.63 -14.71 -17.64
CA VAL A 26 14.28 -15.05 -18.13
C VAL A 26 14.21 -16.52 -18.55
N VAL A 27 15.19 -17.00 -19.32
CA VAL A 27 15.21 -18.37 -19.86
C VAL A 27 15.93 -19.35 -18.93
N ASN A 28 16.74 -18.88 -17.98
CA ASN A 28 17.61 -19.70 -17.13
C ASN A 28 18.54 -20.63 -17.92
N GLN A 29 19.09 -20.13 -19.04
CA GLN A 29 20.03 -20.83 -19.93
C GLN A 29 21.18 -19.89 -20.35
N PRO A 30 22.12 -19.56 -19.43
CA PRO A 30 23.26 -18.70 -19.75
C PRO A 30 24.12 -19.30 -20.86
N GLN A 31 24.60 -18.46 -21.77
CA GLN A 31 25.44 -18.86 -22.91
C GLN A 31 26.89 -18.40 -22.80
N ILE A 32 27.16 -17.46 -21.90
CA ILE A 32 28.49 -16.92 -21.59
C ILE A 32 28.66 -16.93 -20.07
N SER A 33 29.91 -16.93 -19.62
CA SER A 33 30.26 -16.83 -18.20
C SER A 33 30.00 -15.42 -17.64
N ASP A 34 29.84 -15.31 -16.31
CA ASP A 34 29.67 -14.03 -15.63
C ASP A 34 30.84 -13.07 -15.92
N HIS A 35 32.07 -13.59 -15.99
CA HIS A 35 33.25 -12.80 -16.34
C HIS A 35 33.20 -12.24 -17.77
N GLU A 36 32.73 -13.01 -18.76
CA GLU A 36 32.53 -12.51 -20.13
C GLU A 36 31.42 -11.45 -20.19
N PHE A 37 30.35 -11.62 -19.40
CA PHE A 37 29.27 -10.64 -19.30
C PHE A 37 29.75 -9.31 -18.69
N ASP A 38 30.53 -9.37 -17.61
CA ASP A 38 31.11 -8.20 -16.96
C ASP A 38 32.05 -7.43 -17.90
N GLN A 39 32.81 -8.14 -18.75
CA GLN A 39 33.62 -7.52 -19.80
C GLN A 39 32.78 -6.74 -20.82
N LEU A 40 31.64 -7.31 -21.26
CA LEU A 40 30.73 -6.62 -22.18
C LEU A 40 30.11 -5.36 -21.54
N MET A 41 29.70 -5.45 -20.27
CA MET A 41 29.16 -4.31 -19.51
C MET A 41 30.21 -3.21 -19.32
N ALA A 42 31.46 -3.58 -18.97
CA ALA A 42 32.55 -2.63 -18.84
C ALA A 42 32.89 -1.94 -20.17
N GLN A 43 32.89 -2.69 -21.27
CA GLN A 43 33.08 -2.15 -22.61
C GLN A 43 31.96 -1.16 -23.00
N LEU A 44 30.70 -1.49 -22.69
CA LEU A 44 29.57 -0.59 -22.97
C LEU A 44 29.68 0.70 -22.16
N GLY A 45 30.00 0.61 -20.86
CA GLY A 45 30.18 1.78 -20.01
C GLY A 45 31.31 2.69 -20.48
N GLN A 46 32.44 2.13 -20.96
CA GLN A 46 33.53 2.92 -21.54
C GLN A 46 33.10 3.67 -22.81
N LEU A 47 32.38 3.01 -23.72
CA LEU A 47 31.93 3.63 -24.96
C LEU A 47 30.91 4.75 -24.69
N GLU A 48 29.97 4.51 -23.77
CA GLU A 48 28.96 5.50 -23.37
C GLU A 48 29.53 6.69 -22.59
N ALA A 49 30.68 6.54 -21.93
CA ALA A 49 31.38 7.66 -21.28
C ALA A 49 32.17 8.53 -22.27
N VAL A 50 32.65 7.95 -23.38
CA VAL A 50 33.44 8.65 -24.41
C VAL A 50 32.54 9.39 -25.40
N GLU A 51 31.40 8.80 -25.77
CA GLU A 51 30.36 9.51 -26.51
C GLU A 51 29.61 10.41 -25.52
N SER A 52 29.90 11.71 -25.52
CA SER A 52 29.37 12.74 -24.58
C SER A 52 27.84 13.00 -24.62
N HIS A 53 27.05 11.99 -24.95
CA HIS A 53 25.60 11.97 -24.90
C HIS A 53 25.17 11.19 -23.65
N THR A 54 24.27 11.76 -22.85
CA THR A 54 23.58 11.00 -21.79
C THR A 54 23.07 9.68 -22.38
N PRO A 55 23.47 8.52 -21.83
CA PRO A 55 23.03 7.24 -22.37
C PRO A 55 21.51 7.18 -22.42
N PRO A 56 20.91 6.53 -23.42
CA PRO A 56 19.47 6.44 -23.50
C PRO A 56 18.94 5.67 -22.28
N ALA A 57 17.77 6.08 -21.78
CA ALA A 57 17.19 5.54 -20.54
C ALA A 57 16.94 4.02 -20.57
N ASP A 58 16.96 3.39 -21.76
CA ASP A 58 16.81 1.96 -21.98
C ASP A 58 18.15 1.20 -22.08
N SER A 59 19.29 1.88 -21.90
CA SER A 59 20.61 1.24 -21.93
C SER A 59 20.83 0.33 -20.71
N PRO A 60 21.45 -0.86 -20.87
CA PRO A 60 21.77 -1.75 -19.74
C PRO A 60 22.55 -1.08 -18.60
N THR A 61 23.38 -0.07 -18.89
CA THR A 61 24.14 0.69 -17.89
C THR A 61 23.27 1.58 -17.00
N GLN A 62 22.03 1.89 -17.42
CA GLN A 62 21.11 2.77 -16.71
C GLN A 62 20.23 2.06 -15.68
N ARG A 63 20.46 0.76 -15.41
CA ARG A 63 19.72 0.02 -14.37
C ARG A 63 20.02 0.51 -12.96
N VAL A 64 21.24 0.94 -12.71
CA VAL A 64 21.68 1.58 -11.46
C VAL A 64 22.37 2.86 -11.89
N GLY A 65 21.58 3.92 -12.11
CA GLY A 65 22.15 5.24 -12.41
C GLY A 65 23.02 5.74 -11.26
N GLU A 66 23.91 6.70 -11.52
CA GLU A 66 24.62 7.41 -10.45
C GLU A 66 23.58 7.94 -9.45
N SER A 67 23.78 7.55 -8.19
CA SER A 67 23.02 7.83 -6.97
C SER A 67 22.42 9.24 -6.87
N VAL A 68 21.37 9.51 -7.63
CA VAL A 68 20.46 10.64 -7.40
C VAL A 68 19.21 10.03 -6.79
N VAL A 69 18.94 10.40 -5.54
CA VAL A 69 17.66 10.11 -4.88
C VAL A 69 16.57 10.66 -5.79
N ASP A 70 15.78 9.76 -6.38
CA ASP A 70 14.71 10.16 -7.28
C ASP A 70 13.55 10.72 -6.45
N ASN A 71 13.30 12.03 -6.58
CA ASN A 71 12.20 12.71 -5.90
C ASN A 71 10.81 12.26 -6.38
N SER A 72 10.72 11.41 -7.42
CA SER A 72 9.47 10.84 -7.90
C SER A 72 9.08 9.53 -7.19
N LEU A 73 9.96 8.92 -6.40
CA LEU A 73 9.64 7.69 -5.68
C LEU A 73 8.47 7.92 -4.72
N GLY A 74 7.41 7.13 -4.85
CA GLY A 74 6.20 7.28 -4.03
C GLY A 74 5.18 8.28 -4.58
N THR A 75 5.45 8.93 -5.71
CA THR A 75 4.43 9.75 -6.40
C THR A 75 3.24 8.90 -6.81
N ARG A 76 2.05 9.49 -6.77
CA ARG A 76 0.80 8.77 -7.05
C ARG A 76 0.59 8.68 -8.57
N VAL A 77 0.51 7.46 -9.08
CA VAL A 77 0.30 7.17 -10.51
C VAL A 77 -1.04 6.47 -10.70
N GLN A 78 -1.85 6.95 -11.65
CA GLN A 78 -3.11 6.30 -12.00
C GLN A 78 -2.88 5.13 -12.96
N HIS A 79 -3.49 3.98 -12.68
CA HIS A 79 -3.44 2.81 -13.56
C HIS A 79 -4.40 2.98 -14.75
N HIS A 80 -4.09 2.41 -15.93
CA HIS A 80 -4.98 2.50 -17.11
C HIS A 80 -6.30 1.73 -16.92
N GLY A 81 -6.31 0.75 -16.03
CA GLY A 81 -7.51 0.07 -15.56
C GLY A 81 -7.37 -0.29 -14.09
N PRO A 82 -8.47 -0.55 -13.36
CA PRO A 82 -8.37 -0.92 -11.96
C PRO A 82 -7.61 -2.25 -11.77
N MET A 83 -6.69 -2.28 -10.82
CA MET A 83 -6.05 -3.50 -10.28
C MET A 83 -6.91 -4.06 -9.14
N LEU A 84 -7.95 -4.79 -9.52
CA LEU A 84 -8.90 -5.38 -8.58
C LEU A 84 -8.29 -6.52 -7.76
N SER A 85 -8.90 -6.80 -6.61
CA SER A 85 -8.60 -8.01 -5.84
C SER A 85 -9.33 -9.22 -6.43
N LEU A 86 -8.99 -10.43 -5.98
CA LEU A 86 -9.67 -11.67 -6.35
C LEU A 86 -10.58 -12.16 -5.22
N GLU A 87 -11.73 -12.74 -5.58
CA GLU A 87 -12.55 -13.52 -4.65
C GLU A 87 -11.72 -14.74 -4.19
N ASN A 88 -11.72 -15.04 -2.89
CA ASN A 88 -10.91 -16.11 -2.32
C ASN A 88 -11.78 -17.26 -1.81
N THR A 89 -11.38 -18.50 -2.11
CA THR A 89 -11.83 -19.72 -1.46
C THR A 89 -10.65 -20.50 -0.88
N TYR A 90 -10.90 -21.36 0.10
CA TYR A 90 -9.93 -22.32 0.65
C TYR A 90 -10.34 -23.77 0.41
N ASP A 91 -11.50 -23.96 -0.22
CA ASP A 91 -12.06 -25.26 -0.55
C ASP A 91 -12.09 -25.39 -2.08
N PRO A 92 -11.33 -26.35 -2.66
CA PRO A 92 -11.33 -26.56 -4.10
C PRO A 92 -12.72 -26.95 -4.65
N GLU A 93 -13.63 -27.51 -3.84
CA GLU A 93 -14.98 -27.83 -4.31
C GLU A 93 -15.80 -26.58 -4.66
N VAL A 94 -15.48 -25.43 -4.05
CA VAL A 94 -16.10 -24.14 -4.40
C VAL A 94 -15.79 -23.73 -5.85
N LEU A 95 -14.73 -24.27 -6.46
CA LEU A 95 -14.46 -24.04 -7.88
C LEU A 95 -15.58 -24.58 -8.79
N ARG A 96 -16.27 -25.65 -8.40
CA ARG A 96 -17.45 -26.16 -9.13
C ARG A 96 -18.60 -25.15 -9.09
N SER A 97 -18.84 -24.55 -7.93
CA SER A 97 -19.85 -23.49 -7.77
C SER A 97 -19.48 -22.24 -8.57
N PHE A 98 -18.18 -21.92 -8.70
CA PHE A 98 -17.71 -20.86 -9.59
C PHE A 98 -17.99 -21.20 -11.07
N ASP A 99 -17.64 -22.40 -11.55
CA ASP A 99 -17.96 -22.85 -12.92
C ASP A 99 -19.47 -22.79 -13.21
N GLN A 100 -20.29 -23.23 -12.25
CA GLN A 100 -21.75 -23.14 -12.37
C GLN A 100 -22.24 -21.70 -12.55
N ARG A 101 -21.74 -20.74 -11.74
CA ARG A 101 -22.07 -19.31 -11.87
C ARG A 101 -21.65 -18.76 -13.24
N VAL A 102 -20.46 -19.13 -13.73
CA VAL A 102 -19.96 -18.71 -15.04
C VAL A 102 -20.84 -19.23 -16.16
N ARG A 103 -21.18 -20.53 -16.16
CA ARG A 103 -22.04 -21.15 -17.18
C ARG A 103 -23.46 -20.62 -17.17
N GLN A 104 -24.00 -20.30 -15.99
CA GLN A 104 -25.32 -19.66 -15.88
C GLN A 104 -25.36 -18.27 -16.51
N ALA A 105 -24.28 -17.50 -16.36
CA ALA A 105 -24.16 -16.18 -16.97
C ALA A 105 -23.86 -16.23 -18.48
N LEU A 106 -23.33 -17.34 -18.98
CA LEU A 106 -22.95 -17.56 -20.38
C LEU A 106 -23.60 -18.84 -20.95
N PRO A 107 -24.94 -18.88 -21.04
CA PRO A 107 -25.65 -20.10 -21.43
C PRO A 107 -25.30 -20.52 -22.87
N GLY A 108 -25.01 -21.82 -23.05
CA GLY A 108 -24.72 -22.41 -24.35
C GLY A 108 -23.32 -22.11 -24.92
N GLN A 109 -22.45 -21.43 -24.17
CA GLN A 109 -21.08 -21.16 -24.59
C GLN A 109 -20.11 -22.22 -24.04
N GLU A 110 -19.07 -22.51 -24.81
CA GLU A 110 -17.92 -23.29 -24.31
C GLU A 110 -17.04 -22.40 -23.43
N ILE A 111 -16.72 -22.90 -22.23
CA ILE A 111 -15.90 -22.20 -21.26
C ILE A 111 -14.59 -22.94 -21.10
N THR A 112 -13.48 -22.23 -21.29
CA THR A 112 -12.13 -22.71 -20.98
C THR A 112 -11.52 -21.83 -19.90
N TYR A 113 -10.66 -22.43 -19.08
CA TYR A 113 -9.99 -21.79 -17.97
C TYR A 113 -8.49 -21.77 -18.18
N ILE A 114 -7.84 -20.75 -17.66
CA ILE A 114 -6.39 -20.74 -17.46
C ILE A 114 -6.10 -20.65 -15.97
N SER A 115 -5.24 -21.55 -15.51
CA SER A 115 -4.84 -21.67 -14.12
C SER A 115 -3.39 -21.28 -13.96
N GLU A 116 -3.13 -20.41 -13.00
CA GLU A 116 -1.82 -19.81 -12.74
C GLU A 116 -1.50 -19.94 -11.25
N LEU A 117 -0.22 -20.06 -10.88
CA LEU A 117 0.19 -20.02 -9.47
C LEU A 117 -0.05 -18.61 -8.89
N LYS A 118 -0.64 -18.55 -7.69
CA LYS A 118 -0.78 -17.28 -6.97
C LYS A 118 0.52 -16.99 -6.22
N ILE A 119 1.37 -16.18 -6.83
CA ILE A 119 2.65 -15.74 -6.27
C ILE A 119 2.39 -14.86 -5.04
N ASP A 120 3.13 -15.10 -3.96
CA ASP A 120 3.06 -14.28 -2.75
C ASP A 120 4.13 -13.18 -2.78
N GLY A 121 3.77 -12.05 -3.41
CA GLY A 121 4.66 -10.93 -3.63
C GLY A 121 3.95 -9.58 -3.56
N LEU A 122 4.43 -8.65 -4.38
CA LEU A 122 3.86 -7.32 -4.56
C LEU A 122 3.44 -7.12 -6.01
N GLY A 123 2.15 -6.91 -6.23
CA GLY A 123 1.59 -6.58 -7.54
C GLY A 123 2.09 -5.22 -8.05
N VAL A 124 2.55 -5.21 -9.30
CA VAL A 124 3.05 -4.03 -10.01
C VAL A 124 2.47 -3.93 -11.42
N ALA A 125 2.38 -2.71 -11.92
CA ALA A 125 2.09 -2.39 -13.31
C ALA A 125 3.32 -1.74 -13.95
N LEU A 126 3.70 -2.22 -15.13
CA LEU A 126 4.81 -1.68 -15.93
C LEU A 126 4.23 -1.06 -17.19
N PHE A 127 4.51 0.22 -17.40
CA PHE A 127 4.05 0.96 -18.56
C PHE A 127 5.21 1.18 -19.54
N TYR A 128 5.00 0.75 -20.77
CA TYR A 128 5.95 0.89 -21.86
C TYR A 128 5.40 1.84 -22.91
N GLN A 129 6.24 2.78 -23.34
CA GLN A 129 5.93 3.69 -24.44
C GLN A 129 6.97 3.52 -25.54
N ASN A 130 6.53 3.31 -26.78
CA ASN A 130 7.40 3.03 -27.94
C ASN A 130 8.38 1.87 -27.69
N GLY A 131 7.95 0.89 -26.88
CA GLY A 131 8.75 -0.27 -26.51
C GLY A 131 9.79 -0.04 -25.42
N CYS A 132 9.88 1.16 -24.82
CA CYS A 132 10.78 1.44 -23.68
C CYS A 132 9.99 1.58 -22.38
N LEU A 133 10.54 1.10 -21.26
CA LEU A 133 9.93 1.24 -19.94
C LEU A 133 9.88 2.74 -19.57
N SER A 134 8.66 3.26 -19.47
CA SER A 134 8.42 4.67 -19.13
C SER A 134 8.32 4.83 -17.61
N TYR A 135 7.38 4.11 -16.99
CA TYR A 135 7.23 4.07 -15.54
C TYR A 135 6.75 2.70 -15.07
N GLY A 136 6.87 2.44 -13.77
CA GLY A 136 6.28 1.30 -13.11
C GLY A 136 5.74 1.66 -11.74
N ALA A 137 4.53 1.19 -11.43
CA ALA A 137 3.80 1.56 -10.23
C ALA A 137 3.38 0.33 -9.43
N THR A 138 3.34 0.46 -8.10
CA THR A 138 2.76 -0.56 -7.21
C THR A 138 1.24 -0.61 -7.35
N ARG A 139 0.58 -1.65 -6.85
CA ARG A 139 -0.88 -1.73 -6.87
C ARG A 139 -1.58 -0.57 -6.15
N GLY A 140 -1.05 -0.12 -5.01
CA GLY A 140 -1.68 0.85 -4.13
C GLY A 140 -3.12 0.50 -3.75
N ASP A 141 -4.05 1.44 -3.94
CA ASP A 141 -5.50 1.28 -3.66
C ASP A 141 -6.26 0.52 -4.77
N GLY A 142 -5.56 0.18 -5.86
CA GLY A 142 -6.10 -0.50 -7.04
C GLY A 142 -6.44 0.45 -8.19
N GLN A 143 -6.73 1.73 -7.93
CA GLN A 143 -6.89 2.76 -8.96
C GLN A 143 -5.60 3.57 -9.12
N PHE A 144 -4.92 3.80 -8.02
CA PHE A 144 -3.66 4.54 -7.94
C PHE A 144 -2.59 3.71 -7.25
N GLY A 145 -1.40 3.76 -7.83
CA GLY A 145 -0.17 3.17 -7.32
C GLY A 145 0.85 4.20 -6.88
N GLU A 146 1.90 3.73 -6.24
CA GLU A 146 3.13 4.50 -5.97
C GLU A 146 4.13 4.23 -7.11
N ASP A 147 4.72 5.26 -7.70
CA ASP A 147 5.83 5.14 -8.65
C ASP A 147 7.05 4.51 -7.95
N VAL A 148 7.50 3.39 -8.50
CA VAL A 148 8.68 2.63 -8.06
C VAL A 148 9.59 2.28 -9.25
N THR A 149 9.57 3.12 -10.29
CA THR A 149 10.25 2.89 -11.57
C THR A 149 11.74 2.61 -11.38
N VAL A 150 12.44 3.42 -10.60
CA VAL A 150 13.89 3.28 -10.39
C VAL A 150 14.23 1.95 -9.73
N ASN A 151 13.43 1.52 -8.75
CA ASN A 151 13.60 0.23 -8.08
C ASN A 151 13.28 -0.94 -9.02
N LEU A 152 12.23 -0.82 -9.83
CA LEU A 152 11.87 -1.83 -10.84
C LEU A 152 12.95 -1.99 -11.91
N ARG A 153 13.66 -0.92 -12.29
CA ARG A 153 14.78 -1.00 -13.24
C ARG A 153 15.91 -1.90 -12.75
N THR A 154 16.07 -2.05 -11.43
CA THR A 154 17.11 -2.93 -10.85
C THR A 154 16.81 -4.42 -11.03
N ILE A 155 15.54 -4.79 -11.27
CA ILE A 155 15.12 -6.17 -11.44
C ILE A 155 15.51 -6.66 -12.84
N LYS A 156 16.48 -7.56 -12.90
CA LYS A 156 17.13 -7.97 -14.16
C LYS A 156 16.20 -8.72 -15.13
N SER A 157 15.14 -9.35 -14.63
CA SER A 157 14.10 -10.01 -15.43
C SER A 157 13.10 -9.02 -16.06
N ILE A 158 13.15 -7.73 -15.70
CA ILE A 158 12.40 -6.67 -16.37
C ILE A 158 13.22 -6.14 -17.57
N PRO A 159 12.73 -6.28 -18.80
CA PRO A 159 13.36 -5.67 -19.96
C PRO A 159 13.15 -4.15 -19.94
N LEU A 160 14.22 -3.35 -19.99
CA LEU A 160 14.09 -1.89 -20.17
C LEU A 160 13.55 -1.53 -21.56
N ARG A 161 13.77 -2.41 -22.54
CA ARG A 161 13.25 -2.32 -23.90
C ARG A 161 12.65 -3.65 -24.34
N LEU A 162 11.44 -3.61 -24.88
CA LEU A 162 10.76 -4.77 -25.44
C LEU A 162 11.44 -5.23 -26.73
N LYS A 163 11.40 -6.53 -27.02
CA LYS A 163 12.03 -7.11 -28.22
C LYS A 163 11.40 -6.59 -29.51
N ALA A 164 12.24 -6.07 -30.43
CA ALA A 164 11.85 -5.44 -31.69
C ALA A 164 10.95 -6.30 -32.62
N ILE A 165 11.09 -7.63 -32.59
CA ILE A 165 10.30 -8.57 -33.42
C ILE A 165 8.83 -8.64 -32.94
N ALA A 166 8.53 -8.26 -31.70
CA ALA A 166 7.17 -8.22 -31.17
C ALA A 166 6.46 -6.86 -31.40
N LEU A 167 7.15 -5.87 -31.97
CA LEU A 167 6.74 -4.47 -32.07
C LEU A 167 6.30 -4.06 -33.50
N LYS A 168 5.72 -4.95 -34.32
CA LYS A 168 5.20 -4.57 -35.66
C LYS A 168 3.79 -5.09 -35.96
N PRO A 169 2.78 -4.21 -36.10
CA PRO A 169 2.77 -2.84 -35.54
C PRO A 169 2.83 -2.93 -34.01
N ALA A 170 3.78 -2.23 -33.40
CA ALA A 170 3.84 -2.10 -31.96
C ALA A 170 2.70 -1.19 -31.53
N PRO A 171 1.96 -1.53 -30.46
CA PRO A 171 1.24 -0.52 -29.74
C PRO A 171 2.20 0.58 -29.29
N ASP A 172 1.81 1.84 -29.47
CA ASP A 172 2.57 2.98 -28.96
C ASP A 172 2.70 2.94 -27.44
N GLN A 173 1.74 2.29 -26.77
CA GLN A 173 1.64 2.18 -25.32
C GLN A 173 1.17 0.79 -24.92
N ILE A 174 1.82 0.19 -23.92
CA ILE A 174 1.46 -1.11 -23.35
C ILE A 174 1.54 -1.02 -21.84
N GLU A 175 0.54 -1.57 -21.15
CA GLU A 175 0.61 -1.84 -19.71
C GLU A 175 0.63 -3.35 -19.49
N VAL A 176 1.64 -3.85 -18.76
CA VAL A 176 1.73 -5.24 -18.32
C VAL A 176 1.77 -5.30 -16.81
N ARG A 177 1.11 -6.31 -16.23
CA ARG A 177 1.01 -6.52 -14.79
C ARG A 177 1.68 -7.81 -14.39
N GLY A 178 2.31 -7.76 -13.22
CA GLY A 178 3.03 -8.89 -12.65
C GLY A 178 3.13 -8.80 -11.14
N GLU A 179 3.76 -9.83 -10.58
CA GLU A 179 4.04 -9.92 -9.16
C GLU A 179 5.55 -9.94 -8.95
N VAL A 180 6.09 -8.93 -8.28
CA VAL A 180 7.48 -8.92 -7.83
C VAL A 180 7.58 -9.78 -6.58
N PHE A 181 8.54 -10.70 -6.56
CA PHE A 181 8.74 -11.63 -5.44
C PHE A 181 10.24 -11.77 -5.12
N MET A 182 10.51 -12.32 -3.94
CA MET A 182 11.86 -12.71 -3.53
C MET A 182 11.96 -14.24 -3.51
N PRO A 183 12.96 -14.84 -4.17
CA PRO A 183 13.20 -16.27 -4.04
C PRO A 183 13.47 -16.69 -2.58
N LYS A 184 13.05 -17.90 -2.19
CA LYS A 184 13.23 -18.42 -0.82
C LYS A 184 14.71 -18.49 -0.41
N ALA A 185 15.57 -18.92 -1.33
CA ALA A 185 17.01 -18.98 -1.09
C ALA A 185 17.63 -17.60 -0.85
N ALA A 186 17.09 -16.57 -1.50
CA ALA A 186 17.52 -15.19 -1.36
C ALA A 186 17.14 -14.57 -0.01
N LEU A 187 15.99 -14.96 0.56
CA LEU A 187 15.53 -14.42 1.85
C LEU A 187 16.56 -14.66 2.96
N ASN A 188 17.16 -15.85 2.99
CA ASN A 188 18.17 -16.19 4.00
C ASN A 188 19.41 -15.29 3.89
N LEU A 189 19.88 -15.03 2.67
CA LEU A 189 21.03 -14.14 2.43
C LEU A 189 20.72 -12.70 2.87
N VAL A 190 19.54 -12.20 2.52
CA VAL A 190 19.11 -10.84 2.93
C VAL A 190 18.96 -10.75 4.45
N ASN A 191 18.40 -11.77 5.10
CA ASN A 191 18.27 -11.78 6.56
C ASN A 191 19.63 -11.86 7.27
N GLN A 192 20.58 -12.65 6.77
CA GLN A 192 21.95 -12.68 7.30
C GLN A 192 22.64 -11.32 7.20
N GLN A 193 22.48 -10.61 6.07
CA GLN A 193 23.03 -9.26 5.91
C GLN A 193 22.37 -8.26 6.87
N ARG A 194 21.05 -8.37 7.08
CA ARG A 194 20.30 -7.52 8.03
C ARG A 194 20.73 -7.78 9.47
N GLU A 195 20.89 -9.03 9.86
CA GLU A 195 21.38 -9.42 11.20
C GLU A 195 22.80 -8.91 11.45
N ALA A 196 23.69 -8.98 10.46
CA ALA A 196 25.03 -8.40 10.54
C ALA A 196 25.03 -6.88 10.72
N ASN A 197 23.98 -6.20 10.25
CA ASN A 197 23.77 -4.77 10.39
C ASN A 197 22.86 -4.39 11.58
N GLU A 198 22.55 -5.36 12.47
CA GLU A 198 21.64 -5.19 13.61
C GLU A 198 20.21 -4.74 13.22
N GLU A 199 19.79 -5.03 11.99
CA GLU A 199 18.44 -4.76 11.49
C GLU A 199 17.50 -5.96 11.71
N PRO A 200 16.19 -5.73 11.92
CA PRO A 200 15.22 -6.82 12.02
C PRO A 200 15.14 -7.65 10.73
N SER A 201 15.25 -8.97 10.85
CA SER A 201 15.06 -9.92 9.75
C SER A 201 13.64 -9.85 9.17
N PHE A 202 13.51 -10.07 7.87
CA PHE A 202 12.21 -10.19 7.23
C PHE A 202 11.56 -11.52 7.59
N VAL A 203 10.26 -11.44 7.92
CA VAL A 203 9.46 -12.59 8.34
C VAL A 203 9.06 -13.49 7.17
N ASN A 204 8.89 -12.95 5.96
CA ASN A 204 8.55 -13.73 4.78
C ASN A 204 9.04 -13.06 3.49
N PRO A 205 9.11 -13.81 2.37
CA PRO A 205 9.58 -13.27 1.09
C PRO A 205 8.73 -12.12 0.57
N ARG A 206 7.43 -12.09 0.87
CA ARG A 206 6.52 -11.02 0.47
C ARG A 206 6.90 -9.67 1.09
N ASN A 207 7.07 -9.65 2.41
CA ASN A 207 7.49 -8.46 3.15
C ASN A 207 8.90 -8.03 2.72
N ALA A 208 9.79 -8.99 2.50
CA ALA A 208 11.10 -8.71 1.97
C ALA A 208 11.01 -8.06 0.58
N ALA A 209 10.20 -8.58 -0.35
CA ALA A 209 10.01 -7.99 -1.67
C ALA A 209 9.42 -6.57 -1.60
N ALA A 210 8.33 -6.39 -0.84
CA ALA A 210 7.66 -5.09 -0.71
C ALA A 210 8.55 -4.03 -0.05
N GLY A 211 9.24 -4.40 1.04
CA GLY A 211 10.17 -3.50 1.73
C GLY A 211 11.43 -3.20 0.92
N SER A 212 11.79 -4.07 -0.04
CA SER A 212 12.90 -3.84 -0.97
C SER A 212 12.53 -2.88 -2.09
N LEU A 213 11.33 -3.02 -2.65
CA LEU A 213 10.90 -2.22 -3.80
C LEU A 213 10.57 -0.76 -3.45
N ARG A 214 10.47 -0.43 -2.15
CA ARG A 214 10.10 0.90 -1.65
C ARG A 214 11.28 1.66 -1.02
N LEU A 215 12.51 1.21 -1.23
CA LEU A 215 13.69 1.88 -0.71
C LEU A 215 13.99 3.15 -1.51
N LEU A 216 14.39 4.21 -0.80
CA LEU A 216 14.81 5.48 -1.41
C LEU A 216 16.09 5.32 -2.24
N ASP A 217 16.99 4.43 -1.79
CA ASP A 217 18.23 4.13 -2.50
C ASP A 217 18.06 2.86 -3.36
N PRO A 218 18.02 2.99 -4.70
CA PRO A 218 17.92 1.86 -5.60
C PRO A 218 19.17 0.98 -5.60
N GLY A 219 20.33 1.49 -5.15
CA GLY A 219 21.53 0.68 -4.99
C GLY A 219 21.34 -0.44 -3.95
N ILE A 220 20.58 -0.17 -2.89
CA ILE A 220 20.20 -1.19 -1.90
C ILE A 220 19.21 -2.19 -2.53
N THR A 221 18.23 -1.71 -3.32
CA THR A 221 17.31 -2.59 -4.05
C THR A 221 18.04 -3.52 -5.01
N ALA A 222 19.06 -3.01 -5.73
CA ALA A 222 19.85 -3.78 -6.69
C ALA A 222 20.69 -4.90 -6.04
N GLN A 223 21.07 -4.73 -4.78
CA GLN A 223 21.75 -5.78 -4.00
C GLN A 223 20.79 -6.89 -3.55
N ARG A 224 19.48 -6.63 -3.57
CA ARG A 224 18.47 -7.61 -3.20
C ARG A 224 18.00 -8.37 -4.44
N PRO A 225 18.11 -9.70 -4.47
CA PRO A 225 17.81 -10.50 -5.66
C PRO A 225 16.28 -10.67 -5.84
N LEU A 226 15.61 -9.58 -6.21
CA LEU A 226 14.20 -9.57 -6.59
C LEU A 226 14.01 -10.16 -7.99
N ASP A 227 12.85 -10.76 -8.22
CA ASP A 227 12.44 -11.29 -9.50
C ASP A 227 10.94 -11.01 -9.74
N ILE A 228 10.44 -11.21 -10.96
CA ILE A 228 9.06 -10.91 -11.33
C ILE A 228 8.49 -11.99 -12.25
N PHE A 229 7.21 -12.32 -12.04
CA PHE A 229 6.41 -13.04 -13.03
C PHE A 229 5.28 -12.14 -13.53
N LEU A 230 5.14 -12.05 -14.86
CA LEU A 230 4.08 -11.30 -15.50
C LEU A 230 2.87 -12.23 -15.73
N TYR A 231 1.66 -11.70 -15.52
CA TYR A 231 0.44 -12.51 -15.58
C TYR A 231 -0.69 -11.88 -16.39
N HIS A 232 -0.58 -10.62 -16.83
CA HIS A 232 -1.65 -9.96 -17.58
C HIS A 232 -1.16 -8.76 -18.40
N LEU A 233 -1.63 -8.64 -19.65
CA LEU A 233 -1.47 -7.46 -20.47
C LEU A 233 -2.78 -6.67 -20.38
N SER A 234 -2.75 -5.55 -19.66
CA SER A 234 -3.94 -4.77 -19.31
C SER A 234 -4.30 -3.71 -20.33
N PHE A 235 -3.34 -3.24 -21.14
CA PHE A 235 -3.57 -2.18 -22.11
C PHE A 235 -2.67 -2.31 -23.35
N GLY A 236 -3.14 -1.80 -24.49
CA GLY A 236 -2.34 -1.59 -25.71
C GLY A 236 -2.50 -2.66 -26.80
N VAL A 237 -2.97 -3.86 -26.49
CA VAL A 237 -3.10 -4.94 -27.49
C VAL A 237 -4.51 -5.51 -27.47
N ASP A 238 -5.15 -5.55 -28.63
CA ASP A 238 -6.40 -6.28 -28.82
C ASP A 238 -6.14 -7.78 -28.83
N LEU A 239 -6.75 -8.47 -27.86
CA LEU A 239 -6.58 -9.90 -27.62
C LEU A 239 -7.96 -10.56 -27.54
N GLN A 240 -8.02 -11.81 -27.98
CA GLN A 240 -9.24 -12.63 -27.87
C GLN A 240 -9.22 -13.50 -26.62
N THR A 241 -8.04 -14.02 -26.23
CA THR A 241 -7.88 -14.89 -25.06
C THR A 241 -6.76 -14.44 -24.15
N HIS A 242 -6.85 -14.80 -22.87
CA HIS A 242 -5.80 -14.59 -21.89
C HIS A 242 -4.55 -15.41 -22.22
N GLN A 243 -4.69 -16.59 -22.84
CA GLN A 243 -3.55 -17.33 -23.38
C GLN A 243 -2.75 -16.49 -24.39
N GLN A 244 -3.43 -15.81 -25.33
CA GLN A 244 -2.74 -14.92 -26.27
C GLN A 244 -2.02 -13.76 -25.56
N SER A 245 -2.56 -13.29 -24.43
CA SER A 245 -1.88 -12.32 -23.57
C SER A 245 -0.54 -12.87 -23.06
N LEU A 246 -0.54 -14.08 -22.50
CA LEU A 246 0.69 -14.70 -21.99
C LEU A 246 1.71 -14.92 -23.13
N ASP A 247 1.27 -15.45 -24.27
CA ASP A 247 2.14 -15.65 -25.43
C ASP A 247 2.79 -14.34 -25.91
N LYS A 248 2.04 -13.23 -25.89
CA LYS A 248 2.55 -11.90 -26.24
C LYS A 248 3.54 -11.39 -25.21
N ILE A 249 3.24 -11.51 -23.92
CA ILE A 249 4.15 -11.14 -22.82
C ILE A 249 5.49 -11.89 -22.97
N GLN A 250 5.46 -13.18 -23.26
CA GLN A 250 6.67 -13.96 -23.50
C GLN A 250 7.44 -13.46 -24.75
N LYS A 251 6.74 -13.16 -25.84
CA LYS A 251 7.36 -12.61 -27.07
C LYS A 251 8.00 -11.24 -26.85
N PHE A 252 7.44 -10.41 -25.95
CA PHE A 252 8.05 -9.15 -25.55
C PHE A 252 9.35 -9.30 -24.76
N GLY A 253 9.63 -10.50 -24.24
CA GLY A 253 10.85 -10.83 -23.50
C GLY A 253 10.68 -10.89 -21.99
N PHE A 254 9.44 -10.94 -21.49
CA PHE A 254 9.16 -11.07 -20.06
C PHE A 254 9.20 -12.52 -19.59
N LYS A 255 9.41 -12.66 -18.28
CA LYS A 255 9.34 -13.94 -17.57
C LYS A 255 7.90 -14.29 -17.19
N LEU A 256 7.48 -15.49 -17.58
CA LEU A 256 6.20 -16.09 -17.18
C LEU A 256 6.44 -17.21 -16.17
N ASN A 257 5.41 -17.51 -15.37
CA ASN A 257 5.46 -18.68 -14.51
C ASN A 257 5.38 -19.96 -15.37
N PRO A 258 6.27 -20.96 -15.16
CA PRO A 258 6.32 -22.16 -16.00
C PRO A 258 5.16 -23.14 -15.77
N TYR A 259 4.34 -22.93 -14.73
CA TYR A 259 3.22 -23.82 -14.37
C TYR A 259 1.87 -23.34 -14.91
N ASN A 260 1.82 -22.34 -15.79
CA ASN A 260 0.54 -21.89 -16.35
C ASN A 260 -0.08 -22.96 -17.26
N GLU A 261 -1.34 -23.32 -17.02
CA GLU A 261 -2.04 -24.40 -17.75
C GLU A 261 -3.46 -24.01 -18.18
N ILE A 262 -3.87 -24.49 -19.35
CA ILE A 262 -5.23 -24.33 -19.88
C ILE A 262 -6.05 -25.58 -19.57
N HIS A 263 -7.29 -25.39 -19.14
CA HIS A 263 -8.23 -26.47 -18.84
C HIS A 263 -9.57 -26.25 -19.55
N THR A 264 -10.13 -27.31 -20.11
CA THR A 264 -11.47 -27.29 -20.74
C THR A 264 -12.59 -27.63 -19.76
N THR A 265 -12.24 -28.12 -18.57
CA THR A 265 -13.19 -28.51 -17.51
C THR A 265 -12.71 -28.00 -16.14
N ILE A 266 -13.66 -27.80 -15.23
CA ILE A 266 -13.34 -27.40 -13.85
C ILE A 266 -12.65 -28.53 -13.07
N ASP A 267 -12.92 -29.80 -13.42
CA ASP A 267 -12.22 -30.95 -12.85
C ASP A 267 -10.72 -30.90 -13.15
N GLY A 268 -10.33 -30.53 -14.38
CA GLY A 268 -8.93 -30.34 -14.73
C GLY A 268 -8.24 -29.25 -13.89
N VAL A 269 -8.97 -28.20 -13.51
CA VAL A 269 -8.48 -27.14 -12.62
C VAL A 269 -8.30 -27.64 -11.18
N ILE A 270 -9.21 -28.51 -10.70
CA ILE A 270 -9.12 -29.12 -9.36
C ILE A 270 -7.92 -30.08 -9.30
N ASP A 271 -7.69 -30.88 -10.35
CA ASP A 271 -6.51 -31.73 -10.45
C ASP A 271 -5.21 -30.92 -10.44
N TYR A 272 -5.19 -29.80 -11.18
CA TYR A 272 -4.10 -28.82 -11.16
C TYR A 272 -3.85 -28.27 -9.75
N TYR A 273 -4.91 -27.87 -9.02
CA TYR A 273 -4.82 -27.43 -7.63
C TYR A 273 -4.14 -28.48 -6.74
N HIS A 274 -4.60 -29.73 -6.80
CA HIS A 274 -4.05 -30.80 -5.96
C HIS A 274 -2.59 -31.11 -6.29
N ARG A 275 -2.23 -31.13 -7.58
CA ARG A 275 -0.84 -31.35 -8.00
C ARG A 275 0.08 -30.24 -7.50
N LEU A 276 -0.29 -28.97 -7.71
CA LEU A 276 0.56 -27.85 -7.29
C LEU A 276 0.60 -27.67 -5.77
N SER A 277 -0.48 -27.99 -5.06
CA SER A 277 -0.49 -28.00 -3.59
C SER A 277 0.56 -28.95 -3.01
N ARG A 278 0.80 -30.10 -3.67
CA ARG A 278 1.82 -31.07 -3.25
C ARG A 278 3.23 -30.55 -3.48
N ILE A 279 3.51 -29.95 -4.65
CA ILE A 279 4.87 -29.50 -5.01
C ILE A 279 5.21 -28.08 -4.55
N ARG A 280 4.26 -27.32 -3.97
CA ARG A 280 4.48 -25.90 -3.58
C ARG A 280 5.74 -25.66 -2.73
N HIS A 281 6.13 -26.63 -1.90
CA HIS A 281 7.28 -26.54 -1.01
C HIS A 281 8.61 -26.71 -1.76
N THR A 282 8.62 -27.35 -2.93
CA THR A 282 9.81 -27.52 -3.76
C THR A 282 10.07 -26.32 -4.67
N LEU A 283 9.12 -25.39 -4.78
CA LEU A 283 9.29 -24.16 -5.54
C LEU A 283 10.28 -23.22 -4.83
N ASP A 284 11.07 -22.52 -5.63
CA ASP A 284 12.05 -21.52 -5.21
C ASP A 284 11.41 -20.17 -4.83
N TYR A 285 10.09 -20.05 -4.94
CA TYR A 285 9.29 -18.88 -4.54
C TYR A 285 8.04 -19.30 -3.76
N GLU A 286 7.52 -18.37 -2.95
CA GLU A 286 6.31 -18.61 -2.16
C GLU A 286 5.04 -18.44 -2.99
N VAL A 287 4.09 -19.34 -2.76
CA VAL A 287 2.78 -19.34 -3.41
C VAL A 287 1.69 -19.65 -2.38
N ASP A 288 0.61 -18.89 -2.39
CA ASP A 288 -0.49 -19.06 -1.43
C ASP A 288 -1.74 -19.71 -2.03
N GLY A 289 -1.71 -20.09 -3.31
CA GLY A 289 -2.82 -20.76 -3.98
C GLY A 289 -2.65 -20.84 -5.49
N ILE A 290 -3.78 -21.03 -6.17
CA ILE A 290 -3.91 -20.88 -7.62
C ILE A 290 -4.92 -19.78 -7.94
N VAL A 291 -4.74 -19.12 -9.08
CA VAL A 291 -5.72 -18.22 -9.68
C VAL A 291 -6.31 -18.90 -10.90
N VAL A 292 -7.64 -18.97 -10.95
CA VAL A 292 -8.39 -19.55 -12.06
C VAL A 292 -9.08 -18.40 -12.78
N LYS A 293 -8.86 -18.25 -14.09
CA LYS A 293 -9.45 -17.19 -14.92
C LYS A 293 -10.18 -17.83 -16.10
N VAL A 294 -11.34 -17.30 -16.47
CA VAL A 294 -11.97 -17.61 -17.77
C VAL A 294 -11.00 -17.16 -18.87
N ASN A 295 -10.70 -18.02 -19.83
CA ASN A 295 -9.66 -17.75 -20.82
C ASN A 295 -10.11 -16.77 -21.92
N ASP A 296 -11.39 -16.78 -22.31
CA ASP A 296 -11.91 -15.88 -23.35
C ASP A 296 -12.16 -14.46 -22.79
N LEU A 297 -11.58 -13.44 -23.43
CA LEU A 297 -11.65 -12.05 -22.95
C LEU A 297 -12.99 -11.38 -23.25
N ALA A 298 -13.73 -11.83 -24.27
CA ALA A 298 -15.10 -11.37 -24.50
C ALA A 298 -16.04 -11.91 -23.42
N GLN A 299 -15.86 -13.17 -23.01
CA GLN A 299 -16.56 -13.76 -21.86
C GLN A 299 -16.22 -13.04 -20.56
N GLN A 300 -14.96 -12.67 -20.32
CA GLN A 300 -14.58 -11.85 -19.15
C GLN A 300 -15.32 -10.50 -19.13
N ARG A 301 -15.38 -9.80 -20.28
CA ARG A 301 -16.12 -8.53 -20.41
C ARG A 301 -17.62 -8.71 -20.13
N ALA A 302 -18.22 -9.78 -20.65
CA ALA A 302 -19.64 -10.08 -20.43
C ALA A 302 -19.95 -10.43 -18.96
N LEU A 303 -19.07 -11.15 -18.29
CA LEU A 303 -19.19 -11.48 -16.86
C LEU A 303 -19.00 -10.24 -15.97
N GLY A 304 -18.13 -9.31 -16.37
CA GLY A 304 -17.89 -8.07 -15.67
C GLY A 304 -17.28 -8.24 -14.27
N THR A 305 -17.51 -7.25 -13.42
CA THR A 305 -16.93 -7.17 -12.07
C THR A 305 -18.02 -6.83 -11.05
N THR A 306 -17.74 -7.13 -9.79
CA THR A 306 -18.41 -6.51 -8.64
C THR A 306 -17.67 -5.24 -8.25
N ALA A 307 -18.09 -4.55 -7.18
CA ALA A 307 -17.36 -3.39 -6.65
C ALA A 307 -15.89 -3.70 -6.28
N LYS A 308 -15.52 -4.96 -6.04
CA LYS A 308 -14.17 -5.34 -5.56
C LYS A 308 -13.48 -6.48 -6.32
N PHE A 309 -14.25 -7.37 -6.96
CA PHE A 309 -13.74 -8.62 -7.52
C PHE A 309 -14.26 -8.87 -8.94
N PRO A 310 -13.45 -9.38 -9.88
CA PRO A 310 -13.92 -9.85 -11.17
C PRO A 310 -14.80 -11.10 -11.01
N ARG A 311 -15.88 -11.20 -11.79
CA ARG A 311 -16.75 -12.40 -11.78
C ARG A 311 -16.19 -13.56 -12.60
N TRP A 312 -15.15 -13.28 -13.39
CA TRP A 312 -14.51 -14.21 -14.30
C TRP A 312 -13.21 -14.82 -13.77
N ALA A 313 -12.80 -14.47 -12.53
CA ALA A 313 -11.64 -15.06 -11.90
C ALA A 313 -11.85 -15.31 -10.40
N ILE A 314 -11.25 -16.39 -9.90
CA ILE A 314 -11.30 -16.79 -8.49
C ILE A 314 -9.91 -17.27 -8.04
N CYS A 315 -9.55 -16.96 -6.80
CA CYS A 315 -8.37 -17.49 -6.14
C CYS A 315 -8.76 -18.66 -5.23
N CYS A 316 -8.20 -19.84 -5.48
CA CYS A 316 -8.30 -20.97 -4.55
C CYS A 316 -6.99 -21.11 -3.78
N LYS A 317 -7.02 -20.69 -2.52
CA LYS A 317 -5.85 -20.70 -1.63
C LYS A 317 -5.51 -22.12 -1.20
N PHE A 318 -4.22 -22.38 -1.07
CA PHE A 318 -3.77 -23.60 -0.44
C PHE A 318 -4.10 -23.57 1.06
N PRO A 319 -4.23 -24.73 1.71
CA PRO A 319 -4.43 -24.78 3.13
C PRO A 319 -3.31 -24.02 3.84
N ALA A 320 -3.73 -23.06 4.66
CA ALA A 320 -2.86 -22.32 5.54
C ALA A 320 -2.02 -23.30 6.39
N PRO A 321 -0.73 -23.01 6.59
CA PRO A 321 0.09 -23.77 7.53
C PRO A 321 -0.59 -23.81 8.89
N GLN A 322 -0.67 -25.02 9.44
CA GLN A 322 -1.12 -25.24 10.80
C GLN A 322 0.06 -25.67 11.64
N ALA A 323 0.09 -25.23 12.89
CA ALA A 323 1.02 -25.76 13.87
C ALA A 323 0.30 -26.01 15.18
N THR A 324 0.81 -26.97 15.95
CA THR A 324 0.34 -27.22 17.30
C THR A 324 1.31 -26.54 18.27
N THR A 325 0.77 -25.79 19.22
CA THR A 325 1.56 -25.21 20.32
C THR A 325 0.77 -25.26 21.62
N ARG A 326 1.37 -24.79 22.71
CA ARG A 326 0.79 -24.77 24.05
C ARG A 326 0.43 -23.36 24.49
N ILE A 327 -0.72 -23.19 25.14
CA ILE A 327 -1.06 -21.95 25.85
C ILE A 327 -0.31 -21.92 27.19
N GLU A 328 0.59 -20.98 27.36
CA GLU A 328 1.35 -20.81 28.61
C GLU A 328 0.59 -19.97 29.63
N ARG A 329 -0.01 -18.86 29.17
CA ARG A 329 -0.86 -17.99 29.97
C ARG A 329 -1.87 -17.25 29.09
N ILE A 330 -2.90 -16.69 29.71
CA ILE A 330 -3.86 -15.81 29.05
C ILE A 330 -3.82 -14.46 29.76
N GLU A 331 -3.67 -13.41 28.97
CA GLU A 331 -3.66 -12.02 29.43
C GLU A 331 -4.88 -11.28 28.90
N VAL A 332 -5.37 -10.29 29.63
CA VAL A 332 -6.53 -9.49 29.23
C VAL A 332 -6.07 -8.10 28.83
N GLN A 333 -6.29 -7.75 27.57
CA GLN A 333 -6.01 -6.41 27.07
C GLN A 333 -7.29 -5.56 27.09
N VAL A 334 -7.18 -4.31 27.52
CA VAL A 334 -8.32 -3.38 27.59
C VAL A 334 -8.36 -2.49 26.34
N GLY A 335 -9.33 -2.71 25.45
CA GLY A 335 -9.55 -1.98 24.20
C GLY A 335 -9.77 -0.47 24.37
N ARG A 336 -9.70 0.28 23.26
CA ARG A 336 -9.98 1.74 23.25
C ARG A 336 -11.37 2.10 23.82
N MET A 337 -12.35 1.23 23.61
CA MET A 337 -13.73 1.33 24.11
C MET A 337 -13.93 0.57 25.42
N GLY A 338 -12.85 0.23 26.11
CA GLY A 338 -12.88 -0.57 27.33
C GLY A 338 -13.09 -2.07 27.12
N VAL A 339 -13.23 -2.59 25.90
CA VAL A 339 -13.46 -4.03 25.65
C VAL A 339 -12.30 -4.88 26.17
N LEU A 340 -12.57 -5.78 27.11
CA LEU A 340 -11.62 -6.77 27.62
C LEU A 340 -11.45 -7.89 26.60
N THR A 341 -10.27 -7.95 25.98
CA THR A 341 -9.93 -8.95 24.96
C THR A 341 -8.91 -9.94 25.55
N PRO A 342 -9.28 -11.22 25.70
CA PRO A 342 -8.33 -12.24 26.12
C PRO A 342 -7.35 -12.58 24.98
N VAL A 343 -6.07 -12.65 25.32
CA VAL A 343 -4.96 -12.96 24.41
C VAL A 343 -4.16 -14.12 24.99
N ALA A 344 -4.03 -15.20 24.24
CA ALA A 344 -3.19 -16.32 24.60
C ALA A 344 -1.73 -15.98 24.34
N HIS A 345 -0.90 -16.15 25.36
CA HIS A 345 0.55 -16.26 25.25
C HIS A 345 0.88 -17.73 25.01
N LEU A 346 1.61 -17.96 23.95
CA LEU A 346 1.85 -19.29 23.40
C LEU A 346 3.34 -19.62 23.55
N GLN A 347 3.61 -20.91 23.76
CA GLN A 347 4.96 -21.41 23.53
C GLN A 347 5.34 -21.06 22.07
N PRO A 348 6.50 -20.40 21.82
CA PRO A 348 6.86 -19.95 20.48
C PRO A 348 6.80 -21.09 19.47
N VAL A 349 6.09 -20.88 18.36
CA VAL A 349 5.94 -21.89 17.30
C VAL A 349 6.02 -21.25 15.93
N GLU A 350 6.72 -21.89 15.00
CA GLU A 350 6.79 -21.41 13.62
C GLU A 350 5.53 -21.82 12.83
N VAL A 351 4.85 -20.83 12.24
CA VAL A 351 3.67 -21.05 11.39
C VAL A 351 3.79 -20.20 10.13
N GLY A 352 4.12 -20.86 9.00
CA GLY A 352 4.26 -20.17 7.72
C GLY A 352 5.37 -19.12 7.73
N GLY A 353 6.56 -19.48 8.23
CA GLY A 353 7.74 -18.61 8.25
C GLY A 353 7.78 -17.53 9.34
N ALA A 354 6.74 -17.40 10.18
CA ALA A 354 6.76 -16.51 11.33
C ALA A 354 6.69 -17.28 12.65
N THR A 355 7.47 -16.84 13.62
CA THR A 355 7.35 -17.30 15.02
C THR A 355 6.15 -16.62 15.67
N ILE A 356 5.15 -17.43 16.01
CA ILE A 356 3.93 -16.98 16.69
C ILE A 356 4.09 -17.18 18.20
N THR A 357 3.99 -16.09 18.93
CA THR A 357 4.05 -16.06 20.41
C THR A 357 2.72 -15.65 21.05
N HIS A 358 1.81 -15.04 20.28
CA HIS A 358 0.52 -14.57 20.78
C HIS A 358 -0.61 -14.88 19.79
N ALA A 359 -1.81 -15.14 20.32
CA ALA A 359 -3.02 -15.29 19.51
C ALA A 359 -4.24 -14.72 20.25
N THR A 360 -5.11 -14.00 19.54
CA THR A 360 -6.37 -13.52 20.12
C THR A 360 -7.32 -14.68 20.41
N LEU A 361 -8.02 -14.60 21.54
CA LEU A 361 -9.10 -15.53 21.92
C LEU A 361 -10.48 -14.92 21.66
N HIS A 362 -10.53 -13.77 20.98
CA HIS A 362 -11.72 -12.99 20.64
C HIS A 362 -12.49 -12.44 21.84
N ASN A 363 -13.15 -13.29 22.62
CA ASN A 363 -13.99 -12.90 23.76
C ASN A 363 -14.22 -14.09 24.72
N GLU A 364 -14.87 -13.82 25.85
CA GLU A 364 -15.18 -14.85 26.86
C GLU A 364 -16.09 -15.97 26.34
N GLN A 365 -17.03 -15.66 25.44
CA GLN A 365 -17.90 -16.68 24.86
C GLN A 365 -17.14 -17.65 23.96
N GLU A 366 -16.18 -17.20 23.16
CA GLU A 366 -15.34 -18.07 22.34
C GLU A 366 -14.43 -18.96 23.18
N LEU A 367 -13.88 -18.43 24.28
CA LEU A 367 -13.13 -19.22 25.27
C LEU A 367 -13.97 -20.39 25.80
N ILE A 368 -15.21 -20.11 26.22
CA ILE A 368 -16.14 -21.13 26.74
C ILE A 368 -16.56 -22.11 25.64
N ARG A 369 -16.93 -21.60 24.46
CA ARG A 369 -17.39 -22.41 23.32
C ARG A 369 -16.33 -23.42 22.86
N LYS A 370 -15.06 -23.00 22.86
CA LYS A 370 -13.92 -23.85 22.50
C LYS A 370 -13.31 -24.60 23.69
N ASP A 371 -13.84 -24.44 24.90
CA ASP A 371 -13.32 -24.97 26.16
C ASP A 371 -11.80 -24.75 26.30
N ILE A 372 -11.33 -23.52 26.05
CA ILE A 372 -9.89 -23.19 26.09
C ILE A 372 -9.42 -23.04 27.53
N ARG A 373 -8.33 -23.71 27.88
CA ARG A 373 -7.72 -23.68 29.22
C ARG A 373 -6.24 -23.32 29.15
N ILE A 374 -5.73 -22.68 30.20
CA ILE A 374 -4.29 -22.44 30.34
C ILE A 374 -3.59 -23.79 30.48
N GLY A 375 -2.58 -24.02 29.64
CA GLY A 375 -1.85 -25.28 29.55
C GLY A 375 -2.27 -26.18 28.39
N ASP A 376 -3.38 -25.89 27.72
CA ASP A 376 -3.88 -26.68 26.57
C ASP A 376 -2.88 -26.69 25.41
N GLN A 377 -2.82 -27.82 24.70
CA GLN A 377 -2.30 -27.85 23.34
C GLN A 377 -3.39 -27.41 22.35
N VAL A 378 -3.03 -26.51 21.45
CA VAL A 378 -3.94 -25.85 20.52
C VAL A 378 -3.39 -25.88 19.11
N VAL A 379 -4.27 -25.99 18.13
CA VAL A 379 -3.91 -25.88 16.71
C VAL A 379 -4.11 -24.45 16.26
N LEU A 380 -3.00 -23.83 15.88
CA LEU A 380 -2.97 -22.52 15.25
C LEU A 380 -3.10 -22.67 13.74
N LYS A 381 -3.86 -21.75 13.16
CA LYS A 381 -3.91 -21.55 11.72
C LYS A 381 -3.57 -20.10 11.43
N ARG A 382 -2.64 -19.89 10.50
CA ARG A 382 -2.31 -18.56 9.97
C ARG A 382 -2.84 -18.44 8.55
N SER A 383 -3.92 -17.69 8.36
CA SER A 383 -4.54 -17.55 7.03
C SER A 383 -3.97 -16.33 6.31
N GLY A 384 -3.06 -16.56 5.36
CA GLY A 384 -2.28 -15.50 4.70
C GLY A 384 -1.37 -14.76 5.69
N ASP A 385 -1.03 -13.50 5.38
CA ASP A 385 -0.20 -12.63 6.25
C ASP A 385 -0.93 -12.11 7.50
N VAL A 386 -2.15 -12.57 7.78
CA VAL A 386 -3.04 -11.97 8.79
C VAL A 386 -3.08 -12.80 10.09
N ILE A 387 -3.23 -12.08 11.20
CA ILE A 387 -3.33 -12.48 12.62
C ILE A 387 -3.61 -14.00 12.85
N PRO A 388 -2.73 -14.70 13.59
CA PRO A 388 -2.89 -16.13 13.88
C PRO A 388 -4.14 -16.38 14.73
N LYS A 389 -4.87 -17.46 14.40
CA LYS A 389 -6.09 -17.84 15.11
C LYS A 389 -5.97 -19.25 15.68
N ILE A 390 -6.42 -19.42 16.92
CA ILE A 390 -6.62 -20.76 17.50
C ILE A 390 -7.86 -21.36 16.89
N THR A 391 -7.69 -22.46 16.17
CA THR A 391 -8.78 -23.16 15.49
C THR A 391 -9.49 -24.11 16.43
N GLN A 392 -8.73 -24.97 17.11
CA GLN A 392 -9.22 -25.98 18.03
C GLN A 392 -8.24 -26.23 19.18
N VAL A 393 -8.78 -26.67 20.32
CA VAL A 393 -8.04 -27.31 21.40
C VAL A 393 -7.86 -28.79 21.08
N LEU A 394 -6.87 -29.44 21.71
CA LEU A 394 -6.65 -30.88 21.61
C LEU A 394 -6.95 -31.55 22.97
N PRO A 395 -8.21 -31.92 23.28
CA PRO A 395 -8.58 -32.45 24.59
C PRO A 395 -7.85 -33.74 24.96
N ASP A 396 -7.56 -34.59 23.99
CA ASP A 396 -6.84 -35.86 24.19
C ASP A 396 -5.39 -35.68 24.64
N LYS A 397 -4.85 -34.45 24.52
CA LYS A 397 -3.50 -34.09 24.98
C LYS A 397 -3.49 -33.51 26.39
N ARG A 398 -4.65 -33.40 27.04
CA ARG A 398 -4.76 -32.89 28.40
C ARG A 398 -4.19 -33.89 29.41
N ASN A 399 -3.49 -33.36 30.41
CA ASN A 399 -2.94 -34.14 31.52
C ASN A 399 -3.64 -33.86 32.85
N GLY A 400 -4.71 -33.06 32.85
CA GLY A 400 -5.53 -32.75 34.02
C GLY A 400 -5.00 -31.58 34.86
N LYS A 401 -3.86 -30.98 34.50
CA LYS A 401 -3.30 -29.80 35.19
C LYS A 401 -3.74 -28.48 34.58
N GLU A 402 -4.53 -28.52 33.51
CA GLU A 402 -4.99 -27.33 32.79
C GLU A 402 -5.95 -26.51 33.65
N LYS A 403 -5.82 -25.17 33.58
CA LYS A 403 -6.62 -24.25 34.40
C LYS A 403 -7.68 -23.55 33.55
N ILE A 404 -8.93 -23.59 34.01
CA ILE A 404 -10.01 -22.83 33.39
C ILE A 404 -9.72 -21.34 33.59
N PHE A 405 -9.75 -20.58 32.50
CA PHE A 405 -9.61 -19.13 32.53
C PHE A 405 -10.99 -18.46 32.53
N ARG A 406 -11.15 -17.41 33.32
CA ARG A 406 -12.32 -16.53 33.34
C ARG A 406 -11.84 -15.09 33.28
N LEU A 407 -12.60 -14.20 32.66
CA LEU A 407 -12.27 -12.79 32.74
C LEU A 407 -12.31 -12.32 34.21
N PRO A 408 -11.41 -11.42 34.62
CA PRO A 408 -11.43 -10.83 35.96
C PRO A 408 -12.75 -10.06 36.14
N ASP A 409 -13.18 -9.79 37.38
CA ASP A 409 -14.36 -8.93 37.64
C ASP A 409 -14.01 -7.43 37.71
N LEU A 410 -12.72 -7.13 37.82
CA LEU A 410 -12.17 -5.78 37.80
C LEU A 410 -11.30 -5.60 36.56
N CYS A 411 -11.27 -4.38 36.02
CA CYS A 411 -10.39 -4.01 34.92
C CYS A 411 -8.92 -4.22 35.33
N PRO A 412 -8.11 -4.97 34.56
CA PRO A 412 -6.71 -5.22 34.93
C PRO A 412 -5.86 -3.94 34.96
N ASP A 413 -6.26 -2.92 34.20
CA ASP A 413 -5.54 -1.65 34.07
C ASP A 413 -5.88 -0.64 35.18
N CYS A 414 -7.17 -0.42 35.44
CA CYS A 414 -7.63 0.65 36.34
C CYS A 414 -8.39 0.15 37.57
N GLN A 415 -8.50 -1.18 37.74
CA GLN A 415 -9.16 -1.85 38.87
C GLN A 415 -10.64 -1.48 39.08
N SER A 416 -11.27 -0.79 38.12
CA SER A 416 -12.69 -0.45 38.17
C SER A 416 -13.57 -1.66 37.82
N PRO A 417 -14.79 -1.77 38.37
CA PRO A 417 -15.72 -2.83 38.01
C PRO A 417 -15.99 -2.86 36.50
N ILE A 418 -16.01 -4.07 35.93
CA ILE A 418 -16.36 -4.25 34.52
C ILE A 418 -17.87 -4.46 34.36
N GLN A 419 -18.38 -4.08 33.20
CA GLN A 419 -19.78 -4.26 32.84
C GLN A 419 -19.93 -5.40 31.85
N ARG A 420 -20.91 -6.27 32.13
CA ARG A 420 -21.41 -7.31 31.24
C ARG A 420 -22.81 -6.89 30.80
N SER A 421 -23.09 -6.91 29.50
CA SER A 421 -24.41 -6.62 28.94
C SER A 421 -25.05 -7.92 28.47
N GLU A 422 -26.35 -8.10 28.69
CA GLU A 422 -27.08 -9.26 28.17
C GLU A 422 -27.18 -9.24 26.63
N ASN A 423 -27.11 -8.04 26.03
CA ASN A 423 -27.28 -7.83 24.60
C ASN A 423 -25.96 -7.78 23.81
N GLU A 424 -24.81 -7.86 24.47
CA GLU A 424 -23.50 -7.80 23.83
C GLU A 424 -22.56 -8.90 24.33
N THR A 425 -21.79 -9.49 23.41
CA THR A 425 -20.78 -10.49 23.75
C THR A 425 -19.51 -9.89 24.37
N ALA A 426 -19.35 -8.56 24.29
CA ALA A 426 -18.17 -7.83 24.73
C ALA A 426 -18.31 -7.42 26.20
N VAL A 427 -17.33 -7.80 27.03
CA VAL A 427 -17.20 -7.35 28.41
C VAL A 427 -16.32 -6.10 28.45
N ARG A 428 -16.69 -5.06 29.21
CA ARG A 428 -16.03 -3.75 29.09
C ARG A 428 -15.67 -3.11 30.44
N CYS A 429 -14.55 -2.40 30.46
CA CYS A 429 -14.26 -1.38 31.46
C CYS A 429 -15.05 -0.10 31.12
N VAL A 430 -15.88 0.36 32.04
CA VAL A 430 -16.71 1.58 31.86
C VAL A 430 -16.07 2.84 32.45
N ASN A 431 -14.89 2.71 33.06
CA ASN A 431 -14.17 3.86 33.60
C ASN A 431 -13.56 4.68 32.45
N THR A 432 -14.09 5.89 32.25
CA THR A 432 -13.65 6.86 31.24
C THR A 432 -12.19 7.31 31.45
N GLU A 433 -11.73 7.29 32.70
CA GLU A 433 -10.36 7.63 33.11
C GLU A 433 -9.39 6.44 33.06
N CYS A 434 -9.80 5.29 32.51
CA CYS A 434 -8.93 4.14 32.38
C CYS A 434 -7.68 4.46 31.53
N PRO A 435 -6.45 4.29 32.07
CA PRO A 435 -5.20 4.60 31.37
C PRO A 435 -5.04 3.86 30.03
N ALA A 436 -5.31 2.55 29.97
CA ALA A 436 -5.29 1.81 28.71
C ALA A 436 -6.24 2.36 27.66
N GLN A 437 -7.46 2.75 28.05
CA GLN A 437 -8.40 3.34 27.10
C GLN A 437 -7.88 4.68 26.58
N ARG A 438 -7.32 5.51 27.46
CA ARG A 438 -6.71 6.79 27.09
C ARG A 438 -5.56 6.62 26.10
N LYS A 439 -4.58 5.75 26.41
CA LYS A 439 -3.44 5.42 25.53
C LYS A 439 -3.92 4.97 24.15
N ARG A 440 -4.90 4.05 24.11
CA ARG A 440 -5.45 3.54 22.84
C ARG A 440 -6.31 4.54 22.08
N ARG A 441 -7.02 5.45 22.75
CA ARG A 441 -7.74 6.56 22.09
C ARG A 441 -6.75 7.51 21.41
N ILE A 442 -5.64 7.84 22.08
CA ILE A 442 -4.59 8.68 21.50
C ILE A 442 -3.95 7.98 20.29
N CYS A 443 -3.58 6.70 20.41
CA CYS A 443 -3.04 5.92 19.29
C CYS A 443 -4.02 5.83 18.09
N HIS A 444 -5.32 5.71 18.37
CA HIS A 444 -6.34 5.70 17.33
C HIS A 444 -6.43 7.06 16.62
N PHE A 445 -6.42 8.14 17.38
CA PHE A 445 -6.44 9.52 16.85
C PHE A 445 -5.22 9.81 15.96
N THR A 446 -4.04 9.28 16.31
CA THR A 446 -2.80 9.49 15.54
C THR A 446 -2.59 8.50 14.40
N SER A 447 -3.47 7.51 14.26
CA SER A 447 -3.35 6.48 13.24
C SER A 447 -3.41 7.03 11.82
N ARG A 448 -2.85 6.28 10.86
CA ARG A 448 -2.83 6.63 9.43
C ARG A 448 -4.20 6.92 8.83
N SER A 449 -5.24 6.25 9.29
CA SER A 449 -6.62 6.45 8.81
C SER A 449 -7.35 7.61 9.51
N ALA A 450 -6.74 8.21 10.54
CA ALA A 450 -7.22 9.37 11.25
C ALA A 450 -6.34 10.58 10.89
N LEU A 451 -5.58 11.15 11.83
CA LEU A 451 -4.80 12.37 11.60
C LEU A 451 -3.37 12.13 11.10
N GLU A 452 -2.94 10.87 10.96
CA GLU A 452 -1.64 10.49 10.37
C GLU A 452 -0.45 11.24 11.01
N ILE A 453 -0.37 11.20 12.35
CA ILE A 453 0.73 11.85 13.08
C ILE A 453 1.95 10.93 13.10
N GLU A 454 2.80 11.07 12.08
CA GLU A 454 4.03 10.30 11.96
C GLU A 454 4.96 10.50 13.17
N GLY A 455 5.56 9.41 13.63
CA GLY A 455 6.42 9.41 14.81
C GLY A 455 5.69 9.34 16.15
N LEU A 456 4.36 9.37 16.21
CA LEU A 456 3.59 9.16 17.44
C LEU A 456 2.99 7.74 17.54
N GLY A 457 3.87 6.74 17.62
CA GLY A 457 3.50 5.33 17.81
C GLY A 457 3.18 4.95 19.27
N GLU A 458 2.71 3.71 19.49
CA GLU A 458 2.24 3.20 20.79
C GLU A 458 3.23 3.44 21.94
N GLN A 459 4.53 3.15 21.73
CA GLN A 459 5.57 3.36 22.74
C GLN A 459 5.74 4.83 23.16
N ILE A 460 5.63 5.77 22.21
CA ILE A 460 5.78 7.20 22.51
C ILE A 460 4.52 7.73 23.18
N VAL A 461 3.34 7.26 22.76
CA VAL A 461 2.09 7.57 23.45
C VAL A 461 2.13 7.06 24.90
N ASP A 462 2.65 5.86 25.13
CA ASP A 462 2.85 5.31 26.47
C ASP A 462 3.74 6.22 27.33
N GLN A 463 4.91 6.61 26.81
CA GLN A 463 5.83 7.52 27.50
C GLN A 463 5.17 8.87 27.84
N LEU A 464 4.45 9.48 26.88
CA LEU A 464 3.78 10.77 27.09
C LEU A 464 2.67 10.70 28.13
N VAL A 465 1.89 9.61 28.14
CA VAL A 465 0.82 9.40 29.11
C VAL A 465 1.39 9.10 30.50
N GLU A 466 2.46 8.29 30.58
CA GLU A 466 3.13 7.92 31.84
C GLU A 466 3.87 9.10 32.48
N ALA A 467 4.51 9.94 31.67
CA ALA A 467 5.10 11.20 32.10
C ALA A 467 4.04 12.26 32.51
N GLY A 468 2.75 11.98 32.27
CA GLY A 468 1.64 12.88 32.60
C GLY A 468 1.53 14.10 31.67
N LEU A 469 2.28 14.13 30.58
CA LEU A 469 2.30 15.20 29.59
C LEU A 469 1.01 15.22 28.73
N VAL A 470 0.41 14.07 28.51
CA VAL A 470 -0.79 13.92 27.67
C VAL A 470 -1.88 13.13 28.40
N LYS A 471 -3.07 13.73 28.57
CA LYS A 471 -4.25 13.10 29.17
C LYS A 471 -5.39 12.91 28.15
N THR A 472 -5.44 13.77 27.14
CA THR A 472 -6.44 13.83 26.09
C THR A 472 -5.77 14.10 24.76
N VAL A 473 -6.44 13.82 23.65
CA VAL A 473 -5.89 14.09 22.31
C VAL A 473 -5.62 15.58 22.07
N ALA A 474 -6.32 16.48 22.76
CA ALA A 474 -6.07 17.91 22.67
C ALA A 474 -4.74 18.34 23.32
N ASP A 475 -4.23 17.60 24.30
CA ASP A 475 -2.97 17.94 24.97
C ASP A 475 -1.77 17.76 24.04
N LEU A 476 -1.89 16.93 23.00
CA LEU A 476 -0.85 16.74 21.98
C LEU A 476 -0.43 18.07 21.35
N TYR A 477 -1.39 18.96 21.11
CA TYR A 477 -1.18 20.25 20.46
C TYR A 477 -0.61 21.33 21.41
N GLN A 478 -0.41 20.99 22.68
CA GLN A 478 0.19 21.87 23.68
C GLN A 478 1.65 21.47 24.00
N LEU A 479 2.13 20.35 23.48
CA LEU A 479 3.49 19.86 23.70
C LEU A 479 4.52 20.85 23.16
N GLN A 480 5.58 21.06 23.95
CA GLN A 480 6.70 21.91 23.59
C GLN A 480 8.00 21.09 23.48
N MET A 481 9.02 21.68 22.85
CA MET A 481 10.33 21.05 22.70
C MET A 481 10.90 20.58 24.04
N GLY A 482 10.76 21.39 25.10
CA GLY A 482 11.25 21.07 26.44
C GLY A 482 10.60 19.83 27.05
N ASP A 483 9.31 19.61 26.79
CA ASP A 483 8.58 18.45 27.31
C ASP A 483 9.11 17.14 26.72
N LEU A 484 9.44 17.16 25.42
CA LEU A 484 9.91 15.99 24.69
C LEU A 484 11.37 15.65 24.98
N LEU A 485 12.23 16.66 25.14
CA LEU A 485 13.66 16.44 25.43
C LEU A 485 13.90 15.79 26.80
N GLY A 486 12.92 15.85 27.72
CA GLY A 486 12.97 15.15 29.00
C GLY A 486 12.68 13.65 28.91
N LEU A 487 12.22 13.15 27.75
CA LEU A 487 11.87 11.74 27.54
C LEU A 487 13.06 10.94 27.01
N GLU A 488 13.14 9.68 27.44
CA GLU A 488 14.18 8.77 26.98
C GLU A 488 14.09 8.53 25.46
N GLY A 489 15.22 8.68 24.76
CA GLY A 489 15.30 8.46 23.32
C GLY A 489 14.77 9.61 22.46
N PHE A 490 14.58 10.81 23.03
CA PHE A 490 14.30 12.04 22.31
C PHE A 490 15.53 12.94 22.21
N ALA A 491 15.92 13.26 20.97
CA ALA A 491 16.89 14.30 20.65
C ALA A 491 16.18 15.44 19.90
N GLU A 492 16.80 16.64 19.84
CA GLU A 492 16.21 17.85 19.24
C GLU A 492 15.57 17.60 17.86
N LYS A 493 16.26 16.84 16.99
CA LYS A 493 15.76 16.51 15.66
C LYS A 493 14.48 15.65 15.70
N LYS A 494 14.45 14.63 16.57
CA LYS A 494 13.29 13.72 16.69
C LYS A 494 12.10 14.45 17.33
N ALA A 495 12.35 15.25 18.36
CA ALA A 495 11.34 16.10 18.99
C ALA A 495 10.78 17.13 18.00
N GLY A 496 11.64 17.82 17.24
CA GLY A 496 11.23 18.78 16.22
C GLY A 496 10.42 18.16 15.08
N ASN A 497 10.78 16.94 14.64
CA ASN A 497 10.00 16.21 13.64
C ASN A 497 8.60 15.86 14.17
N LEU A 498 8.51 15.39 15.43
CA LEU A 498 7.22 15.05 16.02
C LEU A 498 6.31 16.28 16.19
N LEU A 499 6.85 17.40 16.70
CA LEU A 499 6.09 18.63 16.84
C LEU A 499 5.58 19.15 15.48
N ARG A 500 6.40 19.03 14.43
CA ARG A 500 5.98 19.38 13.07
C ARG A 500 4.88 18.45 12.55
N ALA A 501 4.97 17.15 12.81
CA ALA A 501 3.92 16.20 12.44
C ALA A 501 2.60 16.51 13.15
N ILE A 502 2.64 16.86 14.44
CA ILE A 502 1.47 17.30 15.21
C ILE A 502 0.89 18.59 14.61
N GLU A 503 1.73 19.58 14.30
CA GLU A 503 1.25 20.84 13.69
C GLU A 503 0.59 20.62 12.32
N ASN A 504 1.25 19.83 11.46
CA ASN A 504 0.73 19.48 10.14
C ASN A 504 -0.58 18.68 10.22
N SER A 505 -0.82 17.95 11.31
CA SER A 505 -2.07 17.19 11.46
C SER A 505 -3.33 18.06 11.60
N LYS A 506 -3.17 19.36 11.90
CA LYS A 506 -4.30 20.29 12.06
C LYS A 506 -5.12 20.51 10.79
N ILE A 507 -4.50 20.32 9.61
CA ILE A 507 -5.16 20.43 8.30
C ILE A 507 -5.89 19.15 7.88
N ALA A 508 -5.95 18.13 8.75
CA ALA A 508 -6.68 16.89 8.46
C ALA A 508 -8.17 17.18 8.18
N ALA A 509 -8.72 16.51 7.17
CA ALA A 509 -10.12 16.71 6.80
C ALA A 509 -11.09 16.31 7.93
N LEU A 510 -12.25 16.97 7.99
CA LEU A 510 -13.27 16.71 9.03
C LEU A 510 -13.65 15.22 9.21
N PRO A 511 -13.79 14.38 8.15
CA PRO A 511 -14.05 12.95 8.33
C PRO A 511 -12.95 12.22 9.11
N CYS A 512 -11.69 12.60 8.90
CA CYS A 512 -10.54 12.03 9.61
C CYS A 512 -10.56 12.41 11.09
N VAL A 513 -10.92 13.67 11.40
CA VAL A 513 -11.09 14.15 12.77
C VAL A 513 -12.22 13.39 13.46
N LEU A 514 -13.40 13.31 12.84
CA LEU A 514 -14.56 12.60 13.39
C LEU A 514 -14.26 11.10 13.62
N PHE A 515 -13.57 10.44 12.69
CA PHE A 515 -13.11 9.08 12.85
C PHE A 515 -12.10 8.96 14.01
N GLY A 516 -11.15 9.90 14.10
CA GLY A 516 -10.12 9.95 15.14
C GLY A 516 -10.69 10.09 16.57
N LEU A 517 -11.85 10.72 16.75
CA LEU A 517 -12.53 10.81 18.06
C LEU A 517 -12.92 9.43 18.63
N GLY A 518 -12.99 8.39 17.79
CA GLY A 518 -13.19 7.01 18.25
C GLY A 518 -14.60 6.73 18.77
N ILE A 519 -15.62 7.41 18.25
CA ILE A 519 -17.02 7.24 18.64
C ILE A 519 -17.51 5.81 18.33
N GLN A 520 -18.31 5.22 19.23
CA GLN A 520 -18.79 3.86 19.06
C GLN A 520 -19.58 3.71 17.75
N HIS A 521 -19.35 2.62 17.02
CA HIS A 521 -19.96 2.31 15.71
C HIS A 521 -19.61 3.26 14.56
N VAL A 522 -18.88 4.35 14.80
CA VAL A 522 -18.45 5.29 13.77
C VAL A 522 -17.10 4.83 13.21
N GLY A 523 -17.16 4.08 12.11
CA GLY A 523 -16.00 3.73 11.29
C GLY A 523 -15.67 4.83 10.27
N GLN A 524 -14.58 4.64 9.51
CA GLN A 524 -14.14 5.62 8.51
C GLN A 524 -15.22 5.95 7.48
N THR A 525 -15.90 4.93 6.94
CA THR A 525 -17.00 5.13 5.97
C THR A 525 -18.16 5.93 6.58
N VAL A 526 -18.53 5.62 7.83
CA VAL A 526 -19.59 6.35 8.53
C VAL A 526 -19.18 7.80 8.75
N ALA A 527 -17.94 8.05 9.16
CA ALA A 527 -17.44 9.41 9.37
C ALA A 527 -17.50 10.24 8.07
N VAL A 528 -17.13 9.65 6.93
CA VAL A 528 -17.28 10.28 5.61
C VAL A 528 -18.75 10.59 5.32
N SER A 529 -19.65 9.60 5.41
CA SER A 529 -21.07 9.80 5.11
C SER A 529 -21.74 10.85 6.01
N VAL A 530 -21.37 10.90 7.30
CA VAL A 530 -21.83 11.95 8.22
C VAL A 530 -21.35 13.32 7.74
N CYS A 531 -20.06 13.47 7.44
CA CYS A 531 -19.48 14.75 7.06
C CYS A 531 -19.87 15.24 5.65
N GLU A 532 -20.26 14.33 4.74
CA GLU A 532 -20.84 14.70 3.44
C GLU A 532 -22.22 15.36 3.58
N ASN A 533 -22.96 15.01 4.64
CA ASN A 533 -24.30 15.54 4.91
C ASN A 533 -24.30 16.67 5.95
N LEU A 534 -23.28 16.71 6.81
CA LEU A 534 -23.10 17.68 7.91
C LEU A 534 -21.71 18.30 7.81
N SER A 535 -21.63 19.50 7.26
CA SER A 535 -20.39 20.15 6.82
C SER A 535 -19.56 20.78 7.96
N SER A 536 -19.96 20.68 9.22
CA SER A 536 -19.13 21.15 10.34
C SER A 536 -19.32 20.31 11.60
N MET A 537 -18.29 20.29 12.44
CA MET A 537 -18.38 19.66 13.76
C MET A 537 -19.51 20.28 14.61
N ASP A 538 -19.77 21.58 14.46
CA ASP A 538 -20.88 22.23 15.18
C ASP A 538 -22.24 21.66 14.74
N THR A 539 -22.46 21.48 13.43
CA THR A 539 -23.70 20.83 12.93
C THR A 539 -23.82 19.38 13.39
N ILE A 540 -22.70 18.65 13.46
CA ILE A 540 -22.67 17.27 13.96
C ILE A 540 -22.96 17.21 15.47
N MET A 541 -22.54 18.21 16.24
CA MET A 541 -22.79 18.27 17.69
C MET A 541 -24.24 18.56 18.05
N GLU A 542 -25.00 19.17 17.14
CA GLU A 542 -26.39 19.61 17.36
C GLU A 542 -27.43 18.72 16.65
N VAL A 543 -27.00 17.81 15.76
CA VAL A 543 -27.89 16.96 14.97
C VAL A 543 -28.71 16.01 15.84
N THR A 544 -29.97 15.76 15.44
CA THR A 544 -30.85 14.81 16.12
C THR A 544 -30.67 13.39 15.61
N THR A 545 -31.16 12.42 16.39
CA THR A 545 -31.15 10.99 16.04
C THR A 545 -31.94 10.69 14.77
N GLU A 546 -33.01 11.42 14.50
CA GLU A 546 -33.87 11.24 13.33
C GLU A 546 -33.15 11.70 12.07
N ARG A 547 -32.52 12.89 12.10
CA ARG A 547 -31.79 13.43 10.95
C ARG A 547 -30.58 12.59 10.59
N LEU A 548 -29.89 12.00 11.57
CA LEU A 548 -28.78 11.08 11.30
C LEU A 548 -29.25 9.79 10.60
N GLN A 549 -30.44 9.28 10.92
CA GLN A 549 -31.00 8.06 10.32
C GLN A 549 -31.46 8.25 8.87
N GLU A 550 -31.61 9.48 8.41
CA GLU A 550 -31.89 9.79 7.00
C GLU A 550 -30.65 9.62 6.10
N ILE A 551 -29.46 9.55 6.69
CA ILE A 551 -28.20 9.36 5.96
C ILE A 551 -28.02 7.87 5.65
N ASP A 552 -27.78 7.55 4.37
CA ASP A 552 -27.57 6.17 3.94
C ASP A 552 -26.40 5.50 4.69
N GLY A 553 -26.63 4.27 5.15
CA GLY A 553 -25.67 3.52 5.98
C GLY A 553 -25.67 3.86 7.48
N ILE A 554 -26.48 4.82 7.95
CA ILE A 554 -26.60 5.16 9.38
C ILE A 554 -27.90 4.60 9.97
N GLY A 555 -27.75 3.51 10.74
CA GLY A 555 -28.85 2.96 11.54
C GLY A 555 -28.97 3.59 12.93
N GLU A 556 -30.09 3.29 13.62
CA GLU A 556 -30.41 3.78 14.97
C GLU A 556 -29.24 3.69 15.97
N LYS A 557 -28.50 2.57 15.98
CA LYS A 557 -27.35 2.37 16.88
C LYS A 557 -26.22 3.38 16.66
N ILE A 558 -25.93 3.71 15.41
CA ILE A 558 -24.89 4.69 15.05
C ILE A 558 -25.37 6.09 15.42
N ALA A 559 -26.61 6.42 15.07
CA ALA A 559 -27.22 7.71 15.39
C ALA A 559 -27.21 7.99 16.91
N ASN A 560 -27.66 7.02 17.71
CA ASN A 560 -27.65 7.13 19.18
C ASN A 560 -26.24 7.26 19.74
N SER A 561 -25.23 6.62 19.13
CA SER A 561 -23.84 6.72 19.57
C SER A 561 -23.23 8.10 19.30
N LEU A 562 -23.54 8.70 18.15
CA LEU A 562 -23.11 10.06 17.80
C LEU A 562 -23.74 11.08 18.75
N VAL A 563 -25.07 11.08 18.86
CA VAL A 563 -25.80 12.02 19.73
C VAL A 563 -25.38 11.84 21.19
N GLY A 564 -25.30 10.59 21.67
CA GLY A 564 -24.88 10.29 23.03
C GLY A 564 -23.43 10.71 23.34
N PHE A 565 -22.54 10.68 22.36
CA PHE A 565 -21.17 11.19 22.52
C PHE A 565 -21.18 12.71 22.68
N PHE A 566 -21.88 13.44 21.81
CA PHE A 566 -21.90 14.91 21.85
C PHE A 566 -22.84 15.50 22.90
N SER A 567 -23.71 14.72 23.54
CA SER A 567 -24.48 15.17 24.70
C SER A 567 -23.64 15.30 25.97
N GLN A 568 -22.44 14.69 26.02
CA GLN A 568 -21.55 14.77 27.18
C GLN A 568 -20.71 16.05 27.15
N SER A 569 -20.71 16.81 28.25
CA SER A 569 -19.99 18.08 28.38
C SER A 569 -18.48 17.94 28.16
N GLU A 570 -17.90 16.83 28.59
CA GLU A 570 -16.48 16.51 28.49
C GLU A 570 -16.04 16.41 27.02
N ASN A 571 -16.86 15.76 26.20
CA ASN A 571 -16.59 15.63 24.76
C ASN A 571 -16.78 16.97 24.05
N ARG A 572 -17.79 17.78 24.43
CA ARG A 572 -17.93 19.14 23.90
C ARG A 572 -16.72 20.02 24.24
N ASN A 573 -16.21 19.91 25.47
CA ASN A 573 -15.01 20.62 25.90
C ASN A 573 -13.77 20.15 25.11
N LEU A 574 -13.62 18.83 24.87
CA LEU A 574 -12.55 18.30 24.03
C LEU A 574 -12.56 18.94 22.64
N ILE A 575 -13.73 19.04 22.00
CA ILE A 575 -13.87 19.68 20.70
C ILE A 575 -13.51 21.17 20.75
N SER A 576 -13.88 21.88 21.83
CA SER A 576 -13.46 23.28 22.02
C SER A 576 -11.94 23.42 22.06
N ARG A 577 -11.26 22.57 22.82
CA ARG A 577 -9.80 22.58 22.93
C ARG A 577 -9.11 22.23 21.62
N LEU A 578 -9.66 21.29 20.84
CA LEU A 578 -9.16 20.98 19.50
C LEU A 578 -9.37 22.16 18.54
N ARG A 579 -10.50 22.88 18.65
CA ARG A 579 -10.76 24.10 17.89
C ARG A 579 -9.73 25.19 18.22
N GLU A 580 -9.47 25.43 19.51
CA GLU A 580 -8.47 26.39 19.99
C GLU A 580 -7.05 26.03 19.54
N ALA A 581 -6.74 24.74 19.44
CA ALA A 581 -5.47 24.25 18.89
C ALA A 581 -5.34 24.50 17.37
N GLY A 582 -6.42 24.86 16.67
CA GLY A 582 -6.43 25.16 15.24
C GLY A 582 -6.80 23.99 14.33
N LEU A 583 -7.44 22.94 14.86
CA LEU A 583 -7.91 21.84 14.00
C LEU A 583 -8.99 22.31 13.04
N GLN A 584 -8.94 21.76 11.84
CA GLN A 584 -9.98 21.92 10.85
C GLN A 584 -11.25 21.15 11.24
N LEU A 585 -12.23 21.88 11.79
CA LEU A 585 -13.52 21.34 12.24
C LEU A 585 -14.68 21.65 11.31
N THR A 586 -14.40 22.19 10.14
CA THR A 586 -15.37 22.37 9.05
C THR A 586 -14.92 21.52 7.88
N ALA A 587 -15.88 20.84 7.24
CA ALA A 587 -15.66 20.33 5.92
C ALA A 587 -15.31 21.52 5.04
N ILE A 588 -14.21 21.43 4.32
CA ILE A 588 -14.05 22.27 3.14
C ILE A 588 -15.22 21.88 2.26
N GLU A 589 -16.09 22.82 1.93
CA GLU A 589 -17.07 22.57 0.88
C GLU A 589 -16.28 22.08 -0.33
N ALA A 590 -16.42 20.80 -0.66
CA ALA A 590 -16.27 20.40 -2.04
C ALA A 590 -17.33 21.23 -2.74
N SER A 591 -16.91 22.31 -3.37
CA SER A 591 -17.80 23.20 -4.09
C SER A 591 -18.65 22.36 -5.03
N THR A 592 -19.88 22.09 -4.61
CA THR A 592 -21.00 21.86 -5.51
C THR A 592 -21.31 23.19 -6.19
N THR A 593 -20.33 23.65 -6.96
CA THR A 593 -20.58 24.51 -8.09
C THR A 593 -20.50 23.58 -9.28
N SER A 594 -21.68 23.30 -9.85
CA SER A 594 -21.82 23.09 -11.28
C SER A 594 -20.75 23.92 -12.00
N SER A 595 -19.78 23.24 -12.63
CA SER A 595 -18.94 23.73 -13.73
C SER A 595 -18.85 25.26 -13.93
N SER A 596 -17.76 25.90 -13.47
CA SER A 596 -16.97 26.93 -14.22
C SER A 596 -16.05 27.77 -13.30
N ASP A 597 -14.73 27.67 -13.56
CA ASP A 597 -13.83 28.81 -13.85
C ASP A 597 -12.60 29.21 -13.01
N TRP A 598 -12.36 28.78 -11.75
CA TRP A 598 -11.09 29.19 -11.09
C TRP A 598 -9.94 28.16 -11.25
N ARG A 599 -10.19 26.86 -11.06
CA ARG A 599 -9.18 25.81 -11.36
C ARG A 599 -8.85 25.74 -12.86
N ASN A 600 -9.80 26.13 -13.72
CA ASN A 600 -9.56 26.29 -15.16
C ASN A 600 -8.65 27.47 -15.51
N PHE A 601 -8.38 28.41 -14.60
CA PHE A 601 -7.51 29.54 -14.91
C PHE A 601 -6.09 29.08 -15.22
N PHE A 602 -5.59 28.07 -14.50
CA PHE A 602 -4.22 27.59 -14.66
C PHE A 602 -4.10 26.51 -15.75
N VAL A 603 -5.18 25.79 -16.04
CA VAL A 603 -5.25 24.79 -17.11
C VAL A 603 -4.84 25.41 -18.45
N ASP A 604 -3.82 24.80 -19.08
CA ASP A 604 -3.21 25.24 -20.34
C ASP A 604 -2.53 26.62 -20.36
N LYS A 605 -2.44 27.30 -19.21
CA LYS A 605 -1.69 28.55 -19.10
C LYS A 605 -0.21 28.32 -18.86
N THR A 606 0.62 29.11 -19.54
CA THR A 606 2.08 29.03 -19.45
C THR A 606 2.64 30.19 -18.64
N PHE A 607 3.29 29.86 -17.52
CA PHE A 607 3.93 30.78 -16.60
C PHE A 607 5.45 30.76 -16.76
N VAL A 608 6.09 31.92 -16.62
CA VAL A 608 7.54 32.03 -16.46
C VAL A 608 7.81 32.74 -15.14
N LEU A 609 8.72 32.19 -14.34
CA LEU A 609 9.14 32.78 -13.07
C LEU A 609 10.46 33.54 -13.29
N THR A 610 10.58 34.78 -12.82
CA THR A 610 11.84 35.56 -12.86
C THR A 610 12.07 36.34 -11.57
N GLY A 611 13.33 36.55 -11.19
CA GLY A 611 13.69 37.15 -9.90
C GLY A 611 13.68 36.14 -8.74
N THR A 612 14.00 36.61 -7.55
CA THR A 612 13.95 35.82 -6.30
C THR A 612 12.63 36.09 -5.60
N LEU A 613 11.85 35.04 -5.35
CA LEU A 613 10.60 35.11 -4.58
C LEU A 613 10.94 35.11 -3.09
N THR A 614 10.28 35.98 -2.32
CA THR A 614 10.57 36.28 -0.91
C THR A 614 9.87 35.35 0.07
N THR A 615 8.71 34.81 -0.31
CA THR A 615 7.83 34.01 0.56
C THR A 615 7.87 32.52 0.25
N MET A 616 8.37 32.14 -0.92
CA MET A 616 8.51 30.75 -1.35
C MET A 616 9.68 30.60 -2.31
N THR A 617 10.22 29.39 -2.42
CA THR A 617 11.23 29.06 -3.42
C THR A 617 10.61 28.97 -4.82
N ARG A 618 11.41 29.18 -5.86
CA ARG A 618 10.94 28.99 -7.25
C ARG A 618 10.49 27.56 -7.53
N ALA A 619 11.03 26.58 -6.80
CA ALA A 619 10.61 25.18 -6.87
C ALA A 619 9.19 25.00 -6.31
N GLU A 620 8.90 25.59 -5.15
CA GLU A 620 7.56 25.59 -4.55
C GLU A 620 6.55 26.33 -5.42
N ALA A 621 6.90 27.51 -5.95
CA ALA A 621 6.04 28.24 -6.89
C ALA A 621 5.77 27.44 -8.18
N THR A 622 6.78 26.72 -8.68
CA THR A 622 6.64 25.84 -9.86
C THR A 622 5.73 24.67 -9.57
N GLN A 623 5.84 24.08 -8.38
CA GLN A 623 5.01 22.97 -7.96
C GLN A 623 3.55 23.41 -7.79
N GLN A 624 3.31 24.55 -7.13
CA GLN A 624 1.96 25.10 -6.96
C GLN A 624 1.27 25.42 -8.30
N ILE A 625 2.00 25.93 -9.30
CA ILE A 625 1.44 26.12 -10.65
C ILE A 625 1.07 24.78 -11.31
N LYS A 626 1.91 23.75 -11.15
CA LYS A 626 1.69 22.43 -11.73
C LYS A 626 0.57 21.65 -11.05
N ASP A 627 0.44 21.78 -9.74
CA ASP A 627 -0.64 21.18 -8.94
C ASP A 627 -2.01 21.78 -9.33
N LEU A 628 -2.02 22.96 -9.96
CA LEU A 628 -3.19 23.61 -10.56
C LEU A 628 -3.28 23.41 -12.09
N ASP A 629 -2.57 22.43 -12.66
CA ASP A 629 -2.55 22.10 -14.10
C ASP A 629 -1.97 23.19 -15.03
N GLY A 630 -1.18 24.12 -14.49
CA GLY A 630 -0.42 25.12 -15.24
C GLY A 630 0.96 24.65 -15.70
N LYS A 631 1.45 25.24 -16.80
CA LYS A 631 2.77 24.91 -17.41
C LYS A 631 3.78 25.96 -17.00
N VAL A 632 4.97 25.56 -16.53
CA VAL A 632 6.07 26.48 -16.21
C VAL A 632 7.22 26.30 -17.20
N THR A 633 7.60 27.37 -17.89
CA THR A 633 8.71 27.35 -18.87
C THR A 633 9.86 28.24 -18.44
N GLY A 634 11.09 27.87 -18.85
CA GLY A 634 12.29 28.63 -18.51
C GLY A 634 12.46 29.94 -19.30
N ASN A 635 11.82 30.08 -20.47
CA ASN A 635 11.97 31.22 -21.38
C ASN A 635 10.62 31.85 -21.72
N ILE A 636 10.62 33.15 -21.98
CA ILE A 636 9.44 33.90 -22.42
C ILE A 636 9.30 33.76 -23.93
N SER A 637 8.11 33.40 -24.40
CA SER A 637 7.74 33.30 -25.81
C SER A 637 6.37 33.90 -26.04
N HIS A 638 5.91 33.97 -27.29
CA HIS A 638 4.54 34.35 -27.63
C HIS A 638 3.45 33.40 -27.07
N LYS A 639 3.85 32.22 -26.56
CA LYS A 639 2.96 31.26 -25.89
C LYS A 639 2.94 31.41 -24.38
N THR A 640 3.70 32.35 -23.82
CA THR A 640 3.72 32.63 -22.38
C THR A 640 2.55 33.53 -22.04
N ASP A 641 1.68 33.08 -21.15
CA ASP A 641 0.52 33.86 -20.70
C ASP A 641 0.90 34.82 -19.57
N PHE A 642 1.73 34.37 -18.62
CA PHE A 642 2.07 35.15 -17.42
C PHE A 642 3.56 35.12 -17.08
N LEU A 643 4.10 36.26 -16.65
CA LEU A 643 5.42 36.36 -16.02
C LEU A 643 5.24 36.71 -14.53
N VAL A 644 5.62 35.80 -13.63
CA VAL A 644 5.67 36.09 -12.19
C VAL A 644 7.04 36.66 -11.84
N VAL A 645 7.04 37.83 -11.19
CA VAL A 645 8.24 38.61 -10.93
C VAL A 645 8.47 38.73 -9.42
N GLY A 646 9.60 38.22 -8.97
CA GLY A 646 10.18 38.49 -7.65
C GLY A 646 11.24 39.60 -7.70
N ASP A 647 11.95 39.78 -6.59
CA ASP A 647 12.97 40.82 -6.45
C ASP A 647 14.11 40.66 -7.48
N SER A 648 14.58 41.81 -8.00
CA SER A 648 15.57 41.92 -9.08
C SER A 648 15.16 41.31 -10.43
N PRO A 649 14.12 41.86 -11.11
CA PRO A 649 13.70 41.40 -12.43
C PRO A 649 14.80 41.59 -13.48
N GLY A 650 15.41 40.48 -13.90
CA GLY A 650 16.42 40.46 -14.96
C GLY A 650 15.85 40.79 -16.36
N SER A 651 16.63 40.47 -17.40
CA SER A 651 16.32 40.74 -18.82
C SER A 651 14.96 40.22 -19.31
N LYS A 652 14.37 39.24 -18.60
CA LYS A 652 13.06 38.64 -18.90
C LYS A 652 11.87 39.60 -18.68
N HIS A 653 11.95 40.52 -17.72
CA HIS A 653 10.88 41.50 -17.49
C HIS A 653 10.71 42.45 -18.68
N LYS A 654 11.82 42.96 -19.22
CA LYS A 654 11.79 43.82 -20.43
C LYS A 654 11.22 43.06 -21.63
N ARG A 655 11.55 41.77 -21.77
CA ARG A 655 11.06 40.92 -22.86
C ARG A 655 9.57 40.58 -22.76
N ALA A 656 9.01 40.44 -21.55
CA ALA A 656 7.56 40.29 -21.36
C ALA A 656 6.78 41.52 -21.82
N LEU A 657 7.27 42.73 -21.49
CA LEU A 657 6.65 43.99 -21.90
C LEU A 657 6.66 44.17 -23.43
N GLU A 658 7.75 43.81 -24.10
CA GLU A 658 7.85 43.84 -25.58
C GLU A 658 6.88 42.87 -26.27
N LEU A 659 6.55 41.74 -25.63
CA LEU A 659 5.71 40.68 -26.18
C LEU A 659 4.24 40.76 -25.71
N GLY A 660 3.89 41.74 -24.88
CA GLY A 660 2.53 41.92 -24.35
C GLY A 660 2.09 40.85 -23.35
N VAL A 661 3.04 40.18 -22.68
CA VAL A 661 2.77 39.14 -21.67
C VAL A 661 2.40 39.79 -20.34
N GLU A 662 1.37 39.26 -19.67
CA GLU A 662 0.88 39.81 -18.42
C GLU A 662 1.87 39.57 -17.27
N VAL A 663 2.18 40.63 -16.50
CA VAL A 663 3.19 40.59 -15.45
C VAL A 663 2.52 40.58 -14.08
N LEU A 664 2.79 39.54 -13.30
CA LEU A 664 2.25 39.34 -11.95
C LEU A 664 3.35 39.57 -10.91
N THR A 665 3.04 40.31 -9.84
CA THR A 665 3.90 40.34 -8.65
C THR A 665 3.76 39.04 -7.86
N GLU A 666 4.74 38.72 -7.01
CA GLU A 666 4.65 37.58 -6.09
C GLU A 666 3.36 37.60 -5.25
N ALA A 667 2.92 38.77 -4.79
CA ALA A 667 1.70 38.93 -4.00
C ALA A 667 0.41 38.74 -4.83
N ASP A 668 0.44 39.06 -6.13
CA ASP A 668 -0.70 38.81 -7.04
C ASP A 668 -0.78 37.32 -7.39
N PHE A 669 0.38 36.69 -7.59
CA PHE A 669 0.51 35.26 -7.82
C PHE A 669 -0.01 34.43 -6.63
N GLN A 670 0.35 34.81 -5.40
CA GLN A 670 -0.21 34.16 -4.20
C GLN A 670 -1.73 34.32 -4.10
N ARG A 671 -2.25 35.50 -4.43
CA ARG A 671 -3.70 35.73 -4.45
C ARG A 671 -4.42 34.91 -5.53
N LEU A 672 -3.73 34.56 -6.62
CA LEU A 672 -4.26 33.68 -7.66
C LEU A 672 -4.23 32.20 -7.25
N ILE A 673 -3.27 31.78 -6.42
CA ILE A 673 -3.16 30.39 -5.93
C ILE A 673 -4.07 30.12 -4.72
N LEU A 674 -4.34 31.14 -3.90
CA LEU A 674 -5.16 31.04 -2.68
C LEU A 674 -6.67 31.30 -2.92
N ARG A 675 -7.06 31.63 -4.15
CA ARG A 675 -8.47 31.71 -4.60
C ARG A 675 -8.90 30.36 -5.12
#